data_AF-A0A2R9SN47-F1
#
_entry.id   AF-A0A2R9SN47-F1
#
_cell.length_a   1.000
_cell.length_b   1.000
_cell.length_c   1.000
_cell.angle_alpha   90.00
_cell.angle_beta   90.00
_cell.angle_gamma   90.00
#
_symmetry.space_group_name_H-M   'P 1'
#
loop_
_entity.id
_entity.type
_entity.pdbx_description
1 polymer ?
#
loop_
_entity_poly.entity_id
_entity_poly.type
_entity_poly.pdbx_seq_one_letter_code
_entity_poly.pdbx_strand_id
1 'polypeptide(L)'
;MQKNKKLPYHHAGWIIPIESINQFKESQSFLSDYVPPTDIAASLGVSKKWVSELIREGVIPGGIKHNNEWMVPSDESIKHIEKERNRKQELAELSGPIDLFEYRLAELEVPDTLQKTVDLYREFVILKINSSHGNSKTIHNKALEYISTLKRLFRLLKTEVFLMNAEQLETIFRNPGMGIRDKSTFIYFLEYCTGKGLCSFSKSYAITSLPIEEREMYSPEQFLAYYSYVRDVDLHIEQAIQSRDYAVTWLYVLMHVIDAWRPSDIIKLPNIELEVCNLQTFDQLRETKLSKEQAQAVINHLYKRVERMYISKTGALGHFLVNQDMIVPTATVLVITEIHRRMQGDQQLLRLGQRRFVHFEKETYIRLFFDKRPDLVDFQSRKMNRTLLTYFFYSVVEGKGSADIAYELSQRMRGHTDKNSTATYIQAVNKDGSIERVSLNLFNRGHFGWLYHHLIRLSMPNAPQLEVEQSTALIEQFRKELSPYQLEQLGQFLVRQQQSKHSLALQLSNLTETELMTLLHKIYKGEMPAKLQHVQCLTFPSCTSPTATTCLHCENAIPKIYILISIHHELDRLIVSIKNTKYPAVRVRDRKFLFQILDLLSQAIQQFGKTYVQTFIDLNNLKEKMIAIQNLISEEV
;
A
#
# COMPACT_ATOMS: atom_id res chain seq x y z
N MET A 1 46.37 -0.09 -41.75
CA MET A 1 47.68 -0.69 -42.11
C MET A 1 48.39 -1.00 -40.80
N GLN A 2 48.93 -2.17 -40.46
CA GLN A 2 49.27 -3.41 -41.17
C GLN A 2 49.07 -4.60 -40.20
N LYS A 3 48.68 -5.76 -40.75
CA LYS A 3 48.67 -7.07 -40.09
C LYS A 3 50.12 -7.55 -39.90
N ASN A 4 50.51 -7.95 -38.70
CA ASN A 4 51.71 -8.77 -38.51
C ASN A 4 51.34 -10.25 -38.39
N LYS A 5 51.86 -11.01 -39.37
CA LYS A 5 51.69 -12.44 -39.59
C LYS A 5 52.30 -13.28 -38.46
N LYS A 6 51.61 -14.37 -38.11
CA LYS A 6 52.13 -15.46 -37.28
C LYS A 6 53.17 -16.27 -38.06
N LEU A 7 54.30 -16.58 -37.41
CA LEU A 7 55.27 -17.61 -37.83
C LEU A 7 54.71 -19.00 -37.49
N PRO A 8 54.90 -20.03 -38.35
CA PRO A 8 54.46 -21.39 -38.08
C PRO A 8 55.49 -22.15 -37.21
N TYR A 9 55.01 -22.80 -36.15
CA TYR A 9 55.82 -23.61 -35.23
C TYR A 9 55.91 -25.05 -35.78
N HIS A 10 57.13 -25.56 -35.98
CA HIS A 10 57.42 -26.94 -36.38
C HIS A 10 57.34 -27.89 -35.18
N HIS A 11 56.67 -29.04 -35.35
CA HIS A 11 56.71 -30.15 -34.40
C HIS A 11 58.08 -30.83 -34.43
N ALA A 12 58.96 -30.49 -33.49
CA ALA A 12 60.07 -31.35 -33.10
C ALA A 12 59.73 -31.94 -31.72
N GLY A 13 59.51 -33.26 -31.66
CA GLY A 13 59.24 -33.97 -30.41
C GLY A 13 60.47 -33.98 -29.50
N TRP A 14 60.27 -33.79 -28.21
CA TRP A 14 61.32 -33.88 -27.20
C TRP A 14 61.68 -35.35 -26.92
N ILE A 15 62.97 -35.68 -26.92
CA ILE A 15 63.46 -36.99 -26.47
C ILE A 15 63.79 -36.86 -24.98
N ILE A 16 63.06 -37.56 -24.14
CA ILE A 16 63.23 -37.56 -22.68
C ILE A 16 63.93 -38.85 -22.26
N PRO A 17 65.02 -38.78 -21.47
CA PRO A 17 65.68 -39.97 -20.94
C PRO A 17 64.74 -40.85 -20.13
N ILE A 18 64.82 -42.16 -20.33
CA ILE A 18 63.92 -43.11 -19.65
C ILE A 18 64.19 -43.14 -18.14
N GLU A 19 65.41 -42.82 -17.72
CA GLU A 19 65.78 -42.65 -16.31
C GLU A 19 65.04 -41.47 -15.67
N SER A 20 64.84 -40.37 -16.39
CA SER A 20 64.04 -39.22 -15.91
C SER A 20 62.55 -39.57 -15.81
N ILE A 21 62.05 -40.42 -16.70
CA ILE A 21 60.68 -40.95 -16.61
C ILE A 21 60.55 -41.91 -15.42
N ASN A 22 61.56 -42.75 -15.17
CA ASN A 22 61.55 -43.70 -14.06
C ASN A 22 61.68 -42.97 -12.70
N GLN A 23 62.56 -41.97 -12.58
CA GLN A 23 62.62 -41.10 -11.40
C GLN A 23 61.32 -40.32 -11.18
N PHE A 24 60.68 -39.84 -12.24
CA PHE A 24 59.36 -39.20 -12.13
C PHE A 24 58.30 -40.18 -11.64
N LYS A 25 58.29 -41.42 -12.15
CA LYS A 25 57.36 -42.48 -11.71
C LYS A 25 57.61 -42.91 -10.25
N GLU A 26 58.87 -43.00 -9.82
CA GLU A 26 59.22 -43.31 -8.43
C GLU A 26 58.87 -42.15 -7.47
N SER A 27 58.92 -40.89 -7.94
CA SER A 27 58.44 -39.73 -7.17
C SER A 27 56.90 -39.63 -7.06
N GLN A 28 56.16 -40.45 -7.83
CA GLN A 28 54.70 -40.59 -7.75
C GLN A 28 54.25 -41.71 -6.80
N SER A 29 55.01 -42.00 -5.73
CA SER A 29 54.47 -42.83 -4.64
C SER A 29 53.28 -42.09 -4.01
N PHE A 30 52.07 -42.52 -4.35
CA PHE A 30 50.82 -42.03 -3.77
C PHE A 30 50.91 -42.08 -2.24
N LEU A 31 50.54 -40.97 -1.58
CA LEU A 31 50.02 -41.08 -0.23
C LEU A 31 48.71 -41.86 -0.35
N SER A 32 48.65 -43.07 0.22
CA SER A 32 47.47 -43.98 0.15
C SER A 32 46.17 -43.33 0.63
N ASP A 33 46.29 -42.20 1.31
CA ASP A 33 45.22 -41.57 2.06
C ASP A 33 44.53 -40.46 1.24
N TYR A 34 44.91 -40.23 -0.03
CA TYR A 34 44.34 -39.18 -0.89
C TYR A 34 43.53 -39.77 -2.05
N VAL A 35 42.26 -39.36 -2.16
CA VAL A 35 41.30 -39.89 -3.14
C VAL A 35 40.62 -38.76 -3.93
N PRO A 36 40.13 -39.03 -5.15
CA PRO A 36 39.40 -38.04 -5.92
C PRO A 36 37.98 -37.82 -5.36
N PRO A 37 37.36 -36.64 -5.60
CA PRO A 37 36.00 -36.32 -5.17
C PRO A 37 34.93 -37.30 -5.66
N THR A 38 35.20 -38.03 -6.75
CA THR A 38 34.32 -39.08 -7.27
C THR A 38 34.16 -40.23 -6.28
N ASP A 39 35.25 -40.63 -5.64
CA ASP A 39 35.30 -41.85 -4.84
C ASP A 39 34.69 -41.59 -3.46
N ILE A 40 34.93 -40.40 -2.92
CA ILE A 40 34.23 -39.90 -1.72
C ILE A 40 32.72 -39.71 -1.99
N ALA A 41 32.37 -39.18 -3.16
CA ALA A 41 30.97 -39.02 -3.53
C ALA A 41 30.25 -40.37 -3.62
N ALA A 42 30.92 -41.38 -4.17
CA ALA A 42 30.40 -42.74 -4.26
C ALA A 42 30.28 -43.41 -2.88
N SER A 43 31.29 -43.28 -2.01
CA SER A 43 31.28 -43.89 -0.67
C SER A 43 30.18 -43.33 0.23
N LEU A 44 29.85 -42.04 0.10
CA LEU A 44 28.84 -41.36 0.92
C LEU A 44 27.45 -41.30 0.27
N GLY A 45 27.31 -41.76 -0.98
CA GLY A 45 26.06 -41.68 -1.75
C GLY A 45 25.61 -40.23 -2.01
N VAL A 46 26.54 -39.36 -2.38
CA VAL A 46 26.30 -37.91 -2.60
C VAL A 46 26.79 -37.48 -3.98
N SER A 47 26.38 -36.31 -4.46
CA SER A 47 26.79 -35.87 -5.81
C SER A 47 28.26 -35.39 -5.85
N LYS A 48 29.02 -35.76 -6.89
CA LYS A 48 30.39 -35.24 -7.16
C LYS A 48 30.42 -33.71 -7.14
N LYS A 49 29.37 -33.08 -7.66
CA LYS A 49 29.22 -31.61 -7.71
C LYS A 49 29.25 -30.99 -6.32
N TRP A 50 28.53 -31.59 -5.36
CA TRP A 50 28.49 -31.08 -4.00
C TRP A 50 29.82 -31.21 -3.29
N VAL A 51 30.49 -32.37 -3.42
CA VAL A 51 31.85 -32.56 -2.86
C VAL A 51 32.84 -31.55 -3.46
N SER A 52 32.79 -31.32 -4.77
CA SER A 52 33.65 -30.33 -5.45
C SER A 52 33.39 -28.90 -5.00
N GLU A 53 32.13 -28.57 -4.66
CA GLU A 53 31.74 -27.27 -4.12
C GLU A 53 32.30 -27.04 -2.72
N LEU A 54 32.25 -28.06 -1.84
CA LEU A 54 32.84 -28.01 -0.50
C LEU A 54 34.37 -27.84 -0.52
N ILE A 55 35.05 -28.45 -1.50
CA ILE A 55 36.49 -28.24 -1.72
C ILE A 55 36.76 -26.79 -2.11
N ARG A 56 35.98 -26.24 -3.05
CA ARG A 56 36.13 -24.86 -3.51
C ARG A 56 35.84 -23.84 -2.39
N GLU A 57 34.90 -24.15 -1.50
CA GLU A 57 34.55 -23.32 -0.34
C GLU A 57 35.55 -23.45 0.81
N GLY A 58 36.54 -24.35 0.71
CA GLY A 58 37.57 -24.55 1.72
C GLY A 58 37.07 -25.31 2.96
N VAL A 59 35.91 -25.98 2.87
CA VAL A 59 35.34 -26.78 3.97
C VAL A 59 36.12 -28.09 4.15
N ILE A 60 36.67 -28.62 3.06
CA ILE A 60 37.56 -29.79 3.06
C ILE A 60 39.00 -29.27 2.95
N PRO A 61 39.79 -29.35 4.03
CA PRO A 61 41.18 -28.90 4.03
C PRO A 61 42.09 -29.87 3.26
N GLY A 62 43.29 -29.40 2.91
CA GLY A 62 44.37 -30.28 2.44
C GLY A 62 44.26 -30.76 1.00
N GLY A 63 43.41 -30.19 0.15
CA GLY A 63 43.30 -30.57 -1.26
C GLY A 63 44.56 -30.28 -2.07
N ILE A 64 45.01 -31.26 -2.87
CA ILE A 64 46.16 -31.15 -3.78
C ILE A 64 45.66 -31.32 -5.22
N LYS A 65 46.09 -30.47 -6.15
CA LYS A 65 45.69 -30.57 -7.55
C LYS A 65 46.67 -31.48 -8.32
N HIS A 66 46.17 -32.58 -8.86
CA HIS A 66 46.93 -33.55 -9.63
C HIS A 66 46.20 -33.88 -10.95
N ASN A 67 46.89 -33.84 -12.09
CA ASN A 67 46.31 -34.10 -13.42
C ASN A 67 44.99 -33.36 -13.69
N ASN A 68 44.94 -32.07 -13.30
CA ASN A 68 43.74 -31.23 -13.41
C ASN A 68 42.53 -31.62 -12.55
N GLU A 69 42.64 -32.65 -11.70
CA GLU A 69 41.63 -32.99 -10.69
C GLU A 69 42.14 -32.68 -9.27
N TRP A 70 41.21 -32.38 -8.36
CA TRP A 70 41.54 -32.21 -6.94
C TRP A 70 41.60 -33.59 -6.28
N MET A 71 42.62 -33.82 -5.47
CA MET A 71 42.78 -35.00 -4.61
C MET A 71 42.70 -34.53 -3.16
N VAL A 72 41.93 -35.22 -2.32
CA VAL A 72 41.69 -34.81 -0.93
C VAL A 72 41.90 -35.99 0.03
N PRO A 73 42.28 -35.75 1.30
CA PRO A 73 42.48 -36.82 2.28
C PRO A 73 41.17 -37.58 2.53
N SER A 74 41.12 -38.91 2.41
CA SER A 74 39.88 -39.70 2.47
C SER A 74 39.12 -39.52 3.78
N ASP A 75 39.77 -39.81 4.90
CA ASP A 75 39.11 -39.93 6.21
C ASP A 75 38.73 -38.56 6.78
N GLU A 76 39.59 -37.56 6.58
CA GLU A 76 39.32 -36.19 7.00
C GLU A 76 38.19 -35.58 6.16
N SER A 77 38.22 -35.77 4.84
CA SER A 77 37.17 -35.29 3.94
C SER A 77 35.81 -35.91 4.26
N ILE A 78 35.77 -37.21 4.54
CA ILE A 78 34.53 -37.91 4.92
C ILE A 78 33.94 -37.29 6.19
N LYS A 79 34.75 -37.08 7.25
CA LYS A 79 34.29 -36.44 8.49
C LYS A 79 33.73 -35.03 8.26
N HIS A 80 34.39 -34.23 7.44
CA HIS A 80 33.92 -32.88 7.10
C HIS A 80 32.59 -32.90 6.32
N ILE A 81 32.45 -33.82 5.37
CA ILE A 81 31.23 -33.95 4.55
C ILE A 81 30.07 -34.48 5.40
N GLU A 82 30.28 -35.46 6.26
CA GLU A 82 29.25 -35.97 7.16
C GLU A 82 28.79 -34.91 8.16
N LYS A 83 29.74 -34.15 8.74
CA LYS A 83 29.41 -33.00 9.59
C LYS A 83 28.55 -31.97 8.86
N GLU A 84 28.90 -31.65 7.61
CA GLU A 84 28.14 -30.70 6.79
C GLU A 84 26.79 -31.27 6.33
N ARG A 85 26.69 -32.58 6.11
CA ARG A 85 25.44 -33.30 5.82
C ARG A 85 24.48 -33.21 6.99
N ASN A 86 24.95 -33.54 8.19
CA ASN A 86 24.16 -33.47 9.43
C ASN A 86 23.72 -32.02 9.70
N ARG A 87 24.62 -31.04 9.57
CA ARG A 87 24.30 -29.61 9.68
C ARG A 87 23.20 -29.18 8.70
N LYS A 88 23.23 -29.66 7.46
CA LYS A 88 22.19 -29.38 6.46
C LYS A 88 20.87 -30.08 6.75
N GLN A 89 20.91 -31.30 7.30
CA GLN A 89 19.72 -32.05 7.70
C GLN A 89 19.04 -31.40 8.91
N GLU A 90 19.78 -31.07 9.96
CA GLU A 90 19.28 -30.31 11.12
C GLU A 90 18.67 -28.98 10.66
N LEU A 91 19.34 -28.26 9.75
CA LEU A 91 18.82 -27.01 9.18
C LEU A 91 17.51 -27.18 8.40
N ALA A 92 17.31 -28.35 7.77
CA ALA A 92 16.10 -28.67 7.02
C ALA A 92 14.93 -29.08 7.94
N GLU A 93 15.23 -29.56 9.15
CA GLU A 93 14.26 -29.96 10.17
C GLU A 93 13.80 -28.78 11.06
N LEU A 94 14.50 -27.64 11.03
CA LEU A 94 14.09 -26.43 11.76
C LEU A 94 12.80 -25.84 11.18
N SER A 95 11.78 -25.73 12.04
CA SER A 95 10.39 -25.42 11.69
C SER A 95 10.15 -23.92 11.39
N GLY A 96 10.95 -23.01 11.97
CA GLY A 96 10.73 -21.57 11.82
C GLY A 96 11.99 -20.69 11.72
N PRO A 97 11.85 -19.44 11.24
CA PRO A 97 12.94 -18.45 11.21
C PRO A 97 13.55 -18.13 12.60
N ILE A 98 12.79 -18.34 13.68
CA ILE A 98 13.29 -18.19 15.05
C ILE A 98 14.22 -19.35 15.39
N ASP A 99 13.79 -20.59 15.15
CA ASP A 99 14.62 -21.78 15.41
C ASP A 99 15.95 -21.72 14.64
N LEU A 100 15.90 -21.21 13.40
CA LEU A 100 17.10 -20.91 12.62
C LEU A 100 18.03 -19.90 13.28
N PHE A 101 17.47 -18.80 13.80
CA PHE A 101 18.24 -17.78 14.50
C PHE A 101 18.87 -18.36 15.77
N GLU A 102 18.09 -19.07 16.58
CA GLU A 102 18.53 -19.71 17.83
C GLU A 102 19.65 -20.72 17.59
N TYR A 103 19.47 -21.62 16.61
CA TYR A 103 20.48 -22.59 16.22
C TYR A 103 21.80 -21.89 15.83
N ARG A 104 21.73 -20.83 15.02
CA ARG A 104 22.92 -20.09 14.59
C ARG A 104 23.56 -19.23 15.69
N LEU A 105 22.77 -18.81 16.67
CA LEU A 105 23.25 -18.09 17.84
C LEU A 105 24.03 -19.03 18.77
N ALA A 106 23.58 -20.28 18.93
CA ALA A 106 24.27 -21.30 19.71
C ALA A 106 25.64 -21.69 19.12
N GLU A 107 25.82 -21.56 17.80
CA GLU A 107 27.12 -21.76 17.13
C GLU A 107 28.12 -20.62 17.36
N LEU A 108 27.76 -19.55 18.07
CA LEU A 108 28.62 -18.40 18.29
C LEU A 108 29.33 -18.43 19.64
N GLU A 109 30.64 -18.20 19.61
CA GLU A 109 31.43 -17.89 20.80
C GLU A 109 31.08 -16.46 21.25
N VAL A 110 30.28 -16.37 22.32
CA VAL A 110 29.87 -15.09 22.92
C VAL A 110 30.89 -14.68 23.99
N PRO A 111 31.49 -13.49 23.90
CA PRO A 111 32.35 -12.99 24.96
C PRO A 111 31.55 -12.76 26.26
N ASP A 112 32.08 -13.19 27.41
CA ASP A 112 31.44 -13.04 28.72
C ASP A 112 31.03 -11.58 29.03
N THR A 113 31.79 -10.62 28.51
CA THR A 113 31.54 -9.17 28.66
C THR A 113 30.34 -8.65 27.86
N LEU A 114 29.71 -9.47 27.02
CA LEU A 114 28.63 -9.09 26.12
C LEU A 114 27.35 -9.92 26.30
N GLN A 115 27.29 -10.80 27.32
CA GLN A 115 26.18 -11.73 27.51
C GLN A 115 24.83 -11.01 27.58
N LYS A 116 24.75 -9.88 28.28
CA LYS A 116 23.48 -9.14 28.42
C LYS A 116 23.07 -8.47 27.11
N THR A 117 24.01 -8.00 26.31
CA THR A 117 23.75 -7.47 24.97
C THR A 117 23.19 -8.56 24.07
N VAL A 118 23.70 -9.79 24.16
CA VAL A 118 23.19 -10.93 23.39
C VAL A 118 21.77 -11.29 23.78
N ASP A 119 21.49 -11.35 25.09
CA ASP A 119 20.15 -11.65 25.58
C ASP A 119 19.14 -10.60 25.09
N LEU A 120 19.50 -9.31 25.19
CA LEU A 120 18.67 -8.22 24.66
C LEU A 120 18.51 -8.28 23.14
N TYR A 121 19.57 -8.63 22.41
CA TYR A 121 19.53 -8.73 20.95
C TYR A 121 18.65 -9.90 20.50
N ARG A 122 18.71 -11.03 21.20
CA ARG A 122 17.84 -12.18 21.00
C ARG A 122 16.37 -11.79 21.18
N GLU A 123 16.02 -11.13 22.28
CA GLU A 123 14.66 -10.64 22.51
C GLU A 123 14.19 -9.68 21.40
N PHE A 124 15.05 -8.76 21.00
CA PHE A 124 14.78 -7.83 19.90
C PHE A 124 14.49 -8.57 18.58
N VAL A 125 15.31 -9.56 18.22
CA VAL A 125 15.14 -10.33 16.99
C VAL A 125 13.85 -11.14 17.01
N ILE A 126 13.57 -11.83 18.12
CA ILE A 126 12.32 -12.60 18.30
C ILE A 126 11.11 -11.67 18.11
N LEU A 127 11.12 -10.49 18.74
CA LEU A 127 10.04 -9.51 18.61
C LEU A 127 9.89 -9.02 17.15
N LYS A 128 11.00 -8.73 16.46
CA LYS A 128 10.97 -8.29 15.04
C LYS A 128 10.51 -9.38 14.09
N ILE A 129 10.86 -10.65 14.34
CA ILE A 129 10.40 -11.78 13.54
C ILE A 129 8.90 -12.00 13.77
N ASN A 130 8.45 -12.05 15.02
CA ASN A 130 7.04 -12.26 15.38
C ASN A 130 6.11 -11.13 14.89
N SER A 131 6.59 -9.89 14.86
CA SER A 131 5.85 -8.74 14.34
C SER A 131 5.90 -8.60 12.81
N SER A 132 6.62 -9.47 12.09
CA SER A 132 6.76 -9.35 10.64
C SER A 132 5.61 -10.02 9.88
N HIS A 133 4.86 -9.24 9.11
CA HIS A 133 3.89 -9.75 8.12
C HIS A 133 4.55 -10.12 6.77
N GLY A 134 5.88 -10.30 6.76
CA GLY A 134 6.62 -10.66 5.54
C GLY A 134 6.29 -12.09 5.09
N ASN A 135 6.53 -12.39 3.81
CA ASN A 135 6.46 -13.79 3.37
C ASN A 135 7.57 -14.62 4.04
N SER A 136 7.32 -15.92 4.23
CA SER A 136 8.21 -16.85 4.96
C SER A 136 9.68 -16.78 4.50
N LYS A 137 9.92 -16.76 3.18
CA LYS A 137 11.29 -16.65 2.61
C LYS A 137 11.99 -15.36 3.01
N THR A 138 11.27 -14.24 3.06
CA THR A 138 11.83 -12.94 3.45
C THR A 138 12.18 -12.93 4.94
N ILE A 139 11.33 -13.51 5.78
CA ILE A 139 11.57 -13.60 7.23
C ILE A 139 12.75 -14.54 7.51
N HIS A 140 12.86 -15.66 6.80
CA HIS A 140 14.00 -16.57 6.87
C HIS A 140 15.32 -15.85 6.52
N ASN A 141 15.35 -15.09 5.42
CA ASN A 141 16.54 -14.31 5.07
C ASN A 141 16.87 -13.22 6.10
N LYS A 142 15.87 -12.60 6.73
CA LYS A 142 16.08 -11.63 7.82
C LYS A 142 16.72 -12.29 9.05
N ALA A 143 16.30 -13.49 9.43
CA ALA A 143 16.91 -14.22 10.54
C ALA A 143 18.42 -14.43 10.32
N LEU A 144 18.82 -14.81 9.10
CA LEU A 144 20.23 -14.91 8.72
C LEU A 144 20.95 -13.55 8.75
N GLU A 145 20.29 -12.48 8.31
CA GLU A 145 20.83 -11.12 8.34
C GLU A 145 21.07 -10.62 9.78
N TYR A 146 20.15 -10.91 10.71
CA TYR A 146 20.32 -10.58 12.13
C TYR A 146 21.54 -11.27 12.73
N ILE A 147 21.72 -12.57 12.49
CA ILE A 147 22.92 -13.29 12.93
C ILE A 147 24.18 -12.69 12.32
N SER A 148 24.16 -12.41 11.01
CA SER A 148 25.33 -11.83 10.34
C SER A 148 25.68 -10.45 10.88
N THR A 149 24.68 -9.65 11.27
CA THR A 149 24.87 -8.35 11.90
C THR A 149 25.48 -8.52 13.29
N LEU A 150 24.92 -9.41 14.11
CA LEU A 150 25.43 -9.70 15.45
C LEU A 150 26.90 -10.17 15.43
N LYS A 151 27.26 -11.06 14.50
CA LYS A 151 28.64 -11.50 14.27
C LYS A 151 29.59 -10.34 13.99
N ARG A 152 29.15 -9.35 13.22
CA ARG A 152 29.94 -8.13 12.96
C ARG A 152 30.04 -7.26 14.20
N LEU A 153 28.94 -7.09 14.94
CA LEU A 153 28.92 -6.31 16.17
C LEU A 153 29.85 -6.88 17.24
N PHE A 154 29.95 -8.21 17.42
CA PHE A 154 30.89 -8.81 18.38
C PHE A 154 32.35 -8.44 18.13
N ARG A 155 32.74 -8.22 16.87
CA ARG A 155 34.10 -7.79 16.52
C ARG A 155 34.38 -6.32 16.86
N LEU A 156 33.33 -5.54 17.09
CA LEU A 156 33.39 -4.09 17.26
C LEU A 156 33.03 -3.64 18.69
N LEU A 157 32.18 -4.40 19.38
CA LEU A 157 31.75 -4.13 20.75
C LEU A 157 32.84 -4.55 21.74
N LYS A 158 33.25 -3.61 22.59
CA LYS A 158 34.23 -3.85 23.67
C LYS A 158 33.57 -4.02 25.04
N THR A 159 32.34 -3.53 25.19
CA THR A 159 31.55 -3.54 26.41
C THR A 159 30.08 -3.69 26.04
N GLU A 160 29.26 -4.02 27.03
CA GLU A 160 27.81 -4.08 26.87
C GLU A 160 27.24 -2.79 26.24
N VAL A 161 26.34 -2.94 25.26
CA VAL A 161 25.83 -1.85 24.43
C VAL A 161 25.15 -0.75 25.24
N PHE A 162 24.46 -1.10 26.33
CA PHE A 162 23.77 -0.15 27.19
C PHE A 162 24.71 0.72 28.04
N LEU A 163 25.98 0.31 28.20
CA LEU A 163 27.02 1.06 28.92
C LEU A 163 27.82 1.99 27.99
N MET A 164 27.59 1.93 26.67
CA MET A 164 28.38 2.70 25.70
C MET A 164 27.96 4.16 25.66
N ASN A 165 28.93 5.04 25.43
CA ASN A 165 28.68 6.46 25.19
C ASN A 165 28.53 6.76 23.68
N ALA A 166 28.12 7.99 23.35
CA ALA A 166 27.87 8.39 21.97
C ALA A 166 29.10 8.31 21.06
N GLU A 167 30.30 8.59 21.58
CA GLU A 167 31.54 8.56 20.79
C GLU A 167 31.94 7.12 20.40
N GLN A 168 31.75 6.18 21.32
CA GLN A 168 31.98 4.76 21.06
C GLN A 168 31.00 4.22 20.01
N LEU A 169 29.72 4.63 20.06
CA LEU A 169 28.72 4.25 19.07
C LEU A 169 29.02 4.84 17.68
N GLU A 170 29.43 6.10 17.60
CA GLU A 170 29.86 6.75 16.34
C GLU A 170 31.03 6.01 15.69
N THR A 171 31.98 5.52 16.49
CA THR A 171 33.11 4.72 16.00
C THR A 171 32.65 3.43 15.34
N ILE A 172 31.63 2.76 15.89
CA ILE A 172 31.03 1.55 15.31
C ILE A 172 30.32 1.90 13.99
N PHE A 173 29.52 2.96 13.97
CA PHE A 173 28.79 3.37 12.76
C PHE A 173 29.69 3.81 11.62
N ARG A 174 30.87 4.36 11.91
CA ARG A 174 31.87 4.75 10.90
C ARG A 174 32.73 3.59 10.40
N ASN A 175 32.63 2.41 11.00
CA ASN A 175 33.40 1.25 10.58
C ASN A 175 33.02 0.83 9.14
N PRO A 176 33.99 0.66 8.22
CA PRO A 176 33.72 0.29 6.83
C PRO A 176 33.13 -1.13 6.69
N GLY A 177 33.32 -2.00 7.69
CA GLY A 177 32.73 -3.33 7.75
C GLY A 177 31.23 -3.35 8.09
N MET A 178 30.64 -2.22 8.48
CA MET A 178 29.21 -2.07 8.73
C MET A 178 28.51 -1.55 7.47
N GLY A 179 27.77 -2.41 6.78
CA GLY A 179 26.94 -2.00 5.65
C GLY A 179 25.69 -1.22 6.09
N ILE A 180 24.99 -0.58 5.15
CA ILE A 180 23.75 0.19 5.43
C ILE A 180 22.72 -0.65 6.21
N ARG A 181 22.57 -1.92 5.84
CA ARG A 181 21.65 -2.86 6.48
C ARG A 181 22.04 -3.21 7.92
N ASP A 182 23.34 -3.40 8.17
CA ASP A 182 23.87 -3.64 9.51
C ASP A 182 23.65 -2.44 10.41
N LYS A 183 23.94 -1.22 9.89
CA LYS A 183 23.70 0.03 10.60
C LYS A 183 22.23 0.20 10.93
N SER A 184 21.32 -0.09 9.99
CA SER A 184 19.88 0.04 10.19
C SER A 184 19.40 -0.92 11.28
N THR A 185 19.83 -2.18 11.21
CA THR A 185 19.52 -3.19 12.22
C THR A 185 20.05 -2.81 13.59
N PHE A 186 21.29 -2.29 13.65
CA PHE A 186 21.89 -1.87 14.91
C PHE A 186 21.17 -0.65 15.52
N ILE A 187 20.77 0.33 14.70
CA ILE A 187 19.95 1.47 15.17
C ILE A 187 18.62 0.99 15.78
N TYR A 188 17.89 0.10 15.10
CA TYR A 188 16.64 -0.45 15.65
C TYR A 188 16.85 -1.22 16.95
N PHE A 189 17.99 -1.90 17.09
CA PHE A 189 18.35 -2.56 18.33
C PHE A 189 18.65 -1.56 19.45
N LEU A 190 19.41 -0.48 19.17
CA LEU A 190 19.65 0.60 20.13
C LEU A 190 18.33 1.25 20.57
N GLU A 191 17.42 1.53 19.64
CA GLU A 191 16.09 2.05 19.92
C GLU A 191 15.31 1.14 20.89
N TYR A 192 15.33 -0.17 20.63
CA TYR A 192 14.74 -1.17 21.51
C TYR A 192 15.34 -1.12 22.92
N CYS A 193 16.67 -1.04 23.04
CA CYS A 193 17.34 -0.93 24.34
C CYS A 193 17.02 0.40 25.06
N THR A 194 16.93 1.52 24.33
CA THR A 194 16.52 2.82 24.91
C THR A 194 15.07 2.81 25.36
N GLY A 195 14.16 2.15 24.61
CA GLY A 195 12.75 2.01 24.98
C GLY A 195 12.52 1.21 26.27
N LYS A 196 13.47 0.33 26.63
CA LYS A 196 13.50 -0.37 27.93
C LYS A 196 14.11 0.45 29.07
N GLY A 197 14.59 1.68 28.80
CA GLY A 197 15.22 2.54 29.80
C GLY A 197 16.61 2.08 30.27
N LEU A 198 17.26 1.19 29.52
CA LEU A 198 18.53 0.56 29.94
C LEU A 198 19.77 1.36 29.53
N CYS A 199 19.65 2.28 28.58
CA CYS A 199 20.80 2.92 27.93
C CYS A 199 21.20 4.24 28.60
N SER A 200 22.51 4.47 28.68
CA SER A 200 23.10 5.73 29.18
C SER A 200 23.18 6.86 28.14
N PHE A 201 22.89 6.58 26.87
CA PHE A 201 22.89 7.55 25.78
C PHE A 201 21.47 8.05 25.45
N SER A 202 21.34 9.35 25.14
CA SER A 202 20.06 10.03 24.85
C SER A 202 19.83 10.38 23.38
N LYS A 203 20.79 10.07 22.48
CA LYS A 203 20.72 10.46 21.06
C LYS A 203 19.95 9.45 20.23
N SER A 204 19.03 9.92 19.38
CA SER A 204 18.45 9.15 18.30
C SER A 204 19.40 9.12 17.10
N TYR A 205 19.60 7.94 16.53
CA TYR A 205 20.44 7.75 15.35
C TYR A 205 19.54 7.53 14.13
N ALA A 206 19.83 8.20 13.02
CA ALA A 206 19.11 8.03 11.77
C ALA A 206 20.10 7.82 10.63
N ILE A 207 19.78 6.91 9.72
CA ILE A 207 20.51 6.80 8.46
C ILE A 207 19.98 7.90 7.55
N THR A 208 20.81 8.89 7.24
CA THR A 208 20.52 9.83 6.16
C THR A 208 20.41 9.04 4.87
N SER A 209 19.23 9.03 4.26
CA SER A 209 19.08 8.50 2.90
C SER A 209 20.03 9.25 1.97
N LEU A 210 20.70 8.54 1.08
CA LEU A 210 21.36 9.17 -0.06
C LEU A 210 20.37 10.14 -0.74
N PRO A 211 20.85 11.26 -1.32
CA PRO A 211 20.00 12.13 -2.14
C PRO A 211 19.18 11.24 -3.08
N ILE A 212 17.88 11.52 -3.19
CA ILE A 212 16.99 10.76 -4.07
C ILE A 212 17.60 10.87 -5.47
N GLU A 213 18.30 9.84 -5.94
CA GLU A 213 18.68 9.73 -7.35
C GLU A 213 17.42 10.02 -8.15
N GLU A 214 17.53 10.84 -9.21
CA GLU A 214 16.47 11.11 -10.18
C GLU A 214 15.88 9.77 -10.61
N ARG A 215 14.85 9.32 -9.90
CA ARG A 215 14.44 7.93 -10.12
C ARG A 215 13.79 7.92 -11.52
N GLU A 216 14.24 7.00 -12.36
CA GLU A 216 13.91 7.07 -13.79
C GLU A 216 12.41 6.91 -14.06
N MET A 217 11.93 7.57 -15.11
CA MET A 217 10.61 7.40 -15.72
C MET A 217 10.76 7.41 -17.24
N TYR A 218 9.74 6.94 -17.97
CA TYR A 218 9.70 7.12 -19.42
C TYR A 218 9.20 8.52 -19.75
N SER A 219 9.65 9.03 -20.90
CA SER A 219 9.08 10.23 -21.53
C SER A 219 7.65 9.97 -22.02
N PRO A 220 6.85 11.02 -22.29
CA PRO A 220 5.49 10.86 -22.82
C PRO A 220 5.48 10.09 -24.13
N GLU A 221 6.46 10.33 -25.00
CA GLU A 221 6.60 9.69 -26.32
C GLU A 221 6.88 8.20 -26.16
N GLN A 222 7.80 7.84 -25.26
CA GLN A 222 8.11 6.44 -24.95
C GLN A 222 6.93 5.73 -24.30
N PHE A 223 6.24 6.38 -23.35
CA PHE A 223 5.06 5.80 -22.72
C PHE A 223 3.93 5.55 -23.74
N LEU A 224 3.66 6.52 -24.61
CA LEU A 224 2.68 6.38 -25.69
C LEU A 224 3.08 5.28 -26.68
N ALA A 225 4.38 5.11 -26.95
CA ALA A 225 4.88 4.02 -27.77
C ALA A 225 4.61 2.65 -27.13
N TYR A 226 4.87 2.48 -25.83
CA TYR A 226 4.50 1.27 -25.08
C TYR A 226 3.00 1.02 -25.11
N TYR A 227 2.20 2.06 -24.82
CA TYR A 227 0.74 1.98 -24.81
C TYR A 227 0.16 1.56 -26.15
N SER A 228 0.63 2.20 -27.23
CA SER A 228 0.17 1.90 -28.58
C SER A 228 0.58 0.50 -29.03
N TYR A 229 1.78 0.06 -28.63
CA TYR A 229 2.27 -1.29 -28.95
C TYR A 229 1.38 -2.36 -28.33
N VAL A 230 1.21 -2.36 -27.01
CA VAL A 230 0.42 -3.40 -26.32
C VAL A 230 -1.08 -3.39 -26.68
N ARG A 231 -1.58 -2.25 -27.21
CA ARG A 231 -2.97 -2.09 -27.65
C ARG A 231 -3.22 -2.71 -29.03
N ASP A 232 -2.19 -2.89 -29.85
CA ASP A 232 -2.33 -3.41 -31.22
C ASP A 232 -2.58 -4.92 -31.22
N VAL A 233 -3.85 -5.31 -31.23
CA VAL A 233 -4.25 -6.73 -31.22
C VAL A 233 -3.80 -7.44 -32.48
N ASP A 234 -3.90 -6.79 -33.63
CA ASP A 234 -3.61 -7.41 -34.93
C ASP A 234 -2.12 -7.70 -35.09
N LEU A 235 -1.27 -6.86 -34.50
CA LEU A 235 0.17 -7.08 -34.41
C LEU A 235 0.54 -8.34 -33.59
N HIS A 236 -0.22 -8.61 -32.52
CA HIS A 236 0.15 -9.57 -31.48
C HIS A 236 -0.54 -10.92 -31.57
N ILE A 237 -1.77 -10.97 -32.11
CA ILE A 237 -2.66 -12.14 -31.99
C ILE A 237 -2.04 -13.43 -32.54
N GLU A 238 -1.42 -13.40 -33.72
CA GLU A 238 -0.84 -14.60 -34.34
C GLU A 238 0.32 -15.17 -33.52
N GLN A 239 1.24 -14.32 -33.08
CA GLN A 239 2.40 -14.74 -32.29
C GLN A 239 2.00 -15.20 -30.88
N ALA A 240 0.97 -14.56 -30.30
CA ALA A 240 0.42 -14.95 -29.00
C ALA A 240 -0.30 -16.32 -29.08
N ILE A 241 -0.98 -16.63 -30.18
CA ILE A 241 -1.60 -17.95 -30.39
C ILE A 241 -0.50 -19.03 -30.54
N GLN A 242 0.57 -18.74 -31.28
CA GLN A 242 1.64 -19.71 -31.51
C GLN A 242 2.55 -19.92 -30.29
N SER A 243 2.74 -18.89 -29.46
CA SER A 243 3.67 -18.91 -28.34
C SER A 243 3.00 -18.47 -27.05
N ARG A 244 2.87 -19.43 -26.12
CA ARG A 244 2.41 -19.15 -24.75
C ARG A 244 3.27 -18.09 -24.06
N ASP A 245 4.59 -18.20 -24.18
CA ASP A 245 5.51 -17.28 -23.50
C ASP A 245 5.36 -15.85 -24.04
N TYR A 246 5.06 -15.69 -25.34
CA TYR A 246 4.71 -14.40 -25.94
C TYR A 246 3.40 -13.86 -25.38
N ALA A 247 2.33 -14.68 -25.34
CA ALA A 247 1.03 -14.29 -24.80
C ALA A 247 1.11 -13.86 -23.33
N VAL A 248 1.83 -14.64 -22.51
CA VAL A 248 2.06 -14.31 -21.09
C VAL A 248 2.87 -13.04 -20.93
N THR A 249 3.87 -12.81 -21.78
CA THR A 249 4.66 -11.57 -21.76
C THR A 249 3.83 -10.36 -22.18
N TRP A 250 2.99 -10.50 -23.21
CA TRP A 250 2.06 -9.47 -23.64
C TRP A 250 1.12 -9.06 -22.52
N LEU A 251 0.46 -10.04 -21.86
CA LEU A 251 -0.40 -9.77 -20.70
C LEU A 251 0.39 -9.11 -19.57
N TYR A 252 1.60 -9.60 -19.27
CA TYR A 252 2.43 -9.04 -18.22
C TYR A 252 2.79 -7.58 -18.46
N VAL A 253 3.24 -7.22 -19.67
CA VAL A 253 3.59 -5.84 -20.03
C VAL A 253 2.33 -4.97 -20.06
N LEU A 254 1.26 -5.43 -20.69
CA LEU A 254 -0.02 -4.72 -20.78
C LEU A 254 -0.55 -4.37 -19.39
N MET A 255 -0.53 -5.31 -18.45
CA MET A 255 -0.97 -5.07 -17.07
C MET A 255 -0.19 -3.93 -16.40
N HIS A 256 1.12 -3.79 -16.63
CA HIS A 256 1.89 -2.67 -16.05
C HIS A 256 1.61 -1.32 -16.75
N VAL A 257 1.17 -1.36 -18.01
CA VAL A 257 0.82 -0.16 -18.78
C VAL A 257 -0.54 0.40 -18.34
N ILE A 258 -1.50 -0.46 -17.99
CA ILE A 258 -2.86 -0.04 -17.58
C ILE A 258 -3.05 0.04 -16.08
N ASP A 259 -2.34 -0.80 -15.31
CA ASP A 259 -2.54 -0.96 -13.88
C ASP A 259 -1.19 -0.91 -13.14
N ALA A 260 -1.10 -0.08 -12.09
CA ALA A 260 0.16 0.17 -11.39
C ALA A 260 0.56 -0.96 -10.41
N TRP A 261 0.16 -2.20 -10.72
CA TRP A 261 0.31 -3.39 -9.89
C TRP A 261 1.77 -3.85 -9.79
N ARG A 262 2.13 -4.46 -8.66
CA ARG A 262 3.49 -5.02 -8.52
C ARG A 262 3.63 -6.27 -9.38
N PRO A 263 4.83 -6.57 -9.91
CA PRO A 263 5.12 -7.82 -10.59
C PRO A 263 4.63 -9.06 -9.87
N SER A 264 4.84 -9.14 -8.55
CA SER A 264 4.44 -10.27 -7.71
C SER A 264 2.93 -10.44 -7.56
N ASP A 265 2.17 -9.37 -7.75
CA ASP A 265 0.71 -9.38 -7.65
C ASP A 265 0.11 -9.74 -9.03
N ILE A 266 0.68 -9.23 -10.14
CA ILE A 266 0.28 -9.60 -11.52
C ILE A 266 0.47 -11.10 -11.78
N ILE A 267 1.54 -11.72 -11.29
CA ILE A 267 1.77 -13.17 -11.45
C ILE A 267 0.66 -14.02 -10.80
N LYS A 268 -0.04 -13.46 -9.80
CA LYS A 268 -1.10 -14.14 -9.06
C LYS A 268 -2.49 -13.85 -9.63
N LEU A 269 -2.59 -13.28 -10.84
CA LEU A 269 -3.86 -13.00 -11.48
C LEU A 269 -4.73 -14.28 -11.51
N PRO A 270 -6.01 -14.21 -11.11
CA PRO A 270 -6.88 -15.38 -11.15
C PRO A 270 -7.20 -15.78 -12.60
N ASN A 271 -7.44 -17.08 -12.79
CA ASN A 271 -7.88 -17.61 -14.08
C ASN A 271 -9.27 -17.07 -14.45
N ILE A 272 -9.61 -17.09 -15.74
CA ILE A 272 -10.94 -16.70 -16.24
C ILE A 272 -11.71 -17.92 -16.77
N GLU A 273 -13.03 -17.80 -16.84
CA GLU A 273 -13.89 -18.81 -17.50
C GLU A 273 -14.08 -18.37 -18.95
N LEU A 274 -13.72 -19.22 -19.91
CA LEU A 274 -13.88 -18.94 -21.34
C LEU A 274 -15.36 -18.91 -21.76
N GLU A 275 -16.20 -19.56 -20.97
CA GLU A 275 -17.65 -19.65 -21.13
C GLU A 275 -18.32 -18.26 -21.11
N VAL A 276 -17.73 -17.26 -20.46
CA VAL A 276 -18.28 -15.89 -20.41
C VAL A 276 -18.23 -15.16 -21.76
N CYS A 277 -17.39 -15.63 -22.70
CA CYS A 277 -17.23 -15.04 -24.02
C CYS A 277 -17.60 -15.98 -25.17
N ASN A 278 -17.99 -17.23 -24.87
CA ASN A 278 -18.31 -18.28 -25.84
C ASN A 278 -17.17 -18.57 -26.86
N LEU A 279 -15.91 -18.34 -26.48
CA LEU A 279 -14.74 -18.63 -27.31
C LEU A 279 -13.80 -19.56 -26.53
N GLN A 280 -13.65 -20.79 -26.99
CA GLN A 280 -12.88 -21.83 -26.27
C GLN A 280 -11.60 -22.26 -26.99
N THR A 281 -11.44 -21.89 -28.26
CA THR A 281 -10.33 -22.36 -29.11
C THR A 281 -9.67 -21.21 -29.87
N PHE A 282 -8.43 -21.43 -30.30
CA PHE A 282 -7.71 -20.44 -31.12
C PHE A 282 -8.34 -20.22 -32.49
N ASP A 283 -8.91 -21.25 -33.11
CA ASP A 283 -9.54 -21.13 -34.43
C ASP A 283 -10.77 -20.22 -34.37
N GLN A 284 -11.63 -20.40 -33.35
CA GLN A 284 -12.76 -19.50 -33.10
C GLN A 284 -12.32 -18.05 -32.90
N LEU A 285 -11.24 -17.83 -32.15
CA LEU A 285 -10.70 -16.49 -31.92
C LEU A 285 -10.17 -15.82 -33.19
N ARG A 286 -9.56 -16.58 -34.11
CA ARG A 286 -9.08 -16.05 -35.40
C ARG A 286 -10.24 -15.65 -36.32
N GLU A 287 -11.30 -16.45 -36.36
CA GLU A 287 -12.42 -16.24 -37.28
C GLU A 287 -13.28 -15.03 -36.91
N THR A 288 -13.63 -14.86 -35.63
CA THR A 288 -14.59 -13.82 -35.22
C THR A 288 -13.95 -12.64 -34.50
N LYS A 289 -12.72 -12.80 -33.99
CA LYS A 289 -12.14 -11.94 -32.94
C LYS A 289 -13.10 -11.79 -31.74
N LEU A 290 -12.72 -10.99 -30.74
CA LEU A 290 -13.60 -10.64 -29.63
C LEU A 290 -14.40 -9.39 -29.96
N SER A 291 -15.73 -9.46 -29.84
CA SER A 291 -16.57 -8.25 -29.83
C SER A 291 -16.30 -7.42 -28.57
N LYS A 292 -16.70 -6.14 -28.60
CA LYS A 292 -16.55 -5.25 -27.43
C LYS A 292 -17.34 -5.76 -26.23
N GLU A 293 -18.52 -6.34 -26.46
CA GLU A 293 -19.40 -6.90 -25.43
C GLU A 293 -18.79 -8.18 -24.82
N GLN A 294 -18.28 -9.08 -25.66
CA GLN A 294 -17.58 -10.28 -25.20
C GLN A 294 -16.33 -9.91 -24.40
N ALA A 295 -15.55 -8.94 -24.89
CA ALA A 295 -14.38 -8.45 -24.19
C ALA A 295 -14.74 -7.84 -22.83
N GLN A 296 -15.79 -7.01 -22.76
CA GLN A 296 -16.27 -6.45 -21.51
C GLN A 296 -16.74 -7.55 -20.53
N ALA A 297 -17.38 -8.62 -21.02
CA ALA A 297 -17.79 -9.75 -20.19
C ALA A 297 -16.59 -10.44 -19.53
N VAL A 298 -15.48 -10.63 -20.28
CA VAL A 298 -14.22 -11.16 -19.76
C VAL A 298 -13.64 -10.25 -18.67
N ILE A 299 -13.58 -8.93 -18.93
CA ILE A 299 -13.07 -7.95 -17.94
C ILE A 299 -13.93 -7.94 -16.67
N ASN A 300 -15.26 -7.96 -16.79
CA ASN A 300 -16.17 -8.00 -15.65
C ASN A 300 -16.01 -9.27 -14.81
N HIS A 301 -15.78 -10.41 -15.47
CA HIS A 301 -15.52 -11.68 -14.78
C HIS A 301 -14.21 -11.64 -13.99
N LEU A 302 -13.15 -11.14 -14.61
CA LEU A 302 -11.86 -10.97 -13.95
C LEU A 302 -11.95 -9.98 -12.78
N TYR A 303 -12.61 -8.84 -12.97
CA TYR A 303 -12.83 -7.81 -11.95
C TYR A 303 -13.43 -8.41 -10.67
N LYS A 304 -14.52 -9.19 -10.79
CA LYS A 304 -15.18 -9.85 -9.64
C LYS A 304 -14.27 -10.83 -8.89
N ARG A 305 -13.33 -11.47 -9.59
CA ARG A 305 -12.37 -12.40 -8.98
C ARG A 305 -11.22 -11.66 -8.30
N VAL A 306 -10.79 -10.54 -8.89
CA VAL A 306 -9.73 -9.67 -8.35
C VAL A 306 -10.20 -8.89 -7.13
N GLU A 307 -11.44 -8.40 -7.10
CA GLU A 307 -11.99 -7.68 -5.93
C GLU A 307 -11.93 -8.53 -4.66
N ARG A 308 -11.89 -9.86 -4.79
CA ARG A 308 -11.73 -10.81 -3.68
C ARG A 308 -10.27 -11.07 -3.28
N MET A 309 -9.30 -10.45 -3.97
CA MET A 309 -7.87 -10.65 -3.77
C MET A 309 -7.27 -9.54 -2.90
N TYR A 310 -6.60 -9.94 -1.82
CA TYR A 310 -5.85 -9.03 -0.96
C TYR A 310 -4.45 -8.73 -1.54
N ILE A 311 -4.10 -7.44 -1.68
CA ILE A 311 -2.74 -7.04 -2.11
C ILE A 311 -1.74 -7.31 -0.98
N SER A 312 -0.70 -8.08 -1.32
CA SER A 312 0.17 -8.86 -0.42
C SER A 312 1.01 -8.13 0.64
N LYS A 313 0.94 -6.79 0.74
CA LYS A 313 1.69 -6.02 1.75
C LYS A 313 0.86 -4.99 2.52
N THR A 314 -0.31 -4.62 2.01
CA THR A 314 -1.11 -3.51 2.56
C THR A 314 -2.50 -3.96 3.00
N GLY A 315 -2.94 -5.18 2.64
CA GLY A 315 -4.29 -5.66 2.94
C GLY A 315 -5.39 -4.89 2.20
N ALA A 316 -5.03 -3.96 1.31
CA ALA A 316 -5.97 -3.23 0.47
C ALA A 316 -6.52 -4.14 -0.63
N LEU A 317 -7.78 -3.90 -1.01
CA LEU A 317 -8.43 -4.58 -2.13
C LEU A 317 -7.73 -4.19 -3.44
N GLY A 318 -7.56 -5.18 -4.34
CA GLY A 318 -7.09 -4.94 -5.69
C GLY A 318 -8.10 -4.12 -6.50
N HIS A 319 -7.75 -2.88 -6.86
CA HIS A 319 -8.49 -2.14 -7.88
C HIS A 319 -7.94 -2.56 -9.25
N PHE A 320 -8.76 -3.25 -10.05
CA PHE A 320 -8.47 -3.58 -11.45
C PHE A 320 -9.27 -2.65 -12.34
N LEU A 321 -8.60 -1.80 -13.10
CA LEU A 321 -9.23 -0.78 -13.93
C LEU A 321 -8.71 -0.88 -15.36
N VAL A 322 -9.62 -0.99 -16.32
CA VAL A 322 -9.29 -1.09 -17.74
C VAL A 322 -9.97 0.05 -18.48
N ASN A 323 -9.17 0.91 -19.12
CA ASN A 323 -9.68 1.99 -19.97
C ASN A 323 -10.44 1.43 -21.17
N GLN A 324 -11.39 2.20 -21.71
CA GLN A 324 -12.31 1.70 -22.74
C GLN A 324 -11.61 1.18 -24.00
N ASP A 325 -10.53 1.84 -24.43
CA ASP A 325 -9.73 1.46 -25.58
C ASP A 325 -8.80 0.26 -25.30
N MET A 326 -8.60 -0.09 -24.03
CA MET A 326 -7.80 -1.23 -23.58
C MET A 326 -8.64 -2.48 -23.28
N ILE A 327 -9.98 -2.38 -23.29
CA ILE A 327 -10.88 -3.52 -23.01
C ILE A 327 -10.60 -4.69 -23.96
N VAL A 328 -10.64 -4.45 -25.28
CA VAL A 328 -10.48 -5.50 -26.30
C VAL A 328 -9.07 -6.11 -26.26
N PRO A 329 -7.98 -5.33 -26.24
CA PRO A 329 -6.62 -5.89 -26.12
C PRO A 329 -6.44 -6.73 -24.85
N THR A 330 -6.88 -6.22 -23.70
CA THR A 330 -6.75 -6.90 -22.41
C THR A 330 -7.52 -8.22 -22.41
N ALA A 331 -8.78 -8.20 -22.84
CA ALA A 331 -9.61 -9.40 -22.90
C ALA A 331 -9.05 -10.43 -23.88
N THR A 332 -8.53 -9.98 -25.02
CA THR A 332 -7.95 -10.87 -26.05
C THR A 332 -6.76 -11.64 -25.51
N VAL A 333 -5.80 -10.95 -24.89
CA VAL A 333 -4.63 -11.65 -24.35
C VAL A 333 -4.99 -12.52 -23.14
N LEU A 334 -5.98 -12.14 -22.33
CA LEU A 334 -6.51 -12.98 -21.24
C LEU A 334 -7.12 -14.28 -21.77
N VAL A 335 -7.91 -14.22 -22.83
CA VAL A 335 -8.50 -15.42 -23.47
C VAL A 335 -7.41 -16.31 -24.06
N ILE A 336 -6.44 -15.75 -24.79
CA ILE A 336 -5.33 -16.51 -25.37
C ILE A 336 -4.51 -17.21 -24.28
N THR A 337 -4.18 -16.49 -23.21
CA THR A 337 -3.41 -17.05 -22.08
C THR A 337 -4.18 -18.13 -21.33
N GLU A 338 -5.50 -17.98 -21.17
CA GLU A 338 -6.36 -19.01 -20.57
C GLU A 338 -6.48 -20.26 -21.46
N ILE A 339 -6.59 -20.12 -22.78
CA ILE A 339 -6.59 -21.27 -23.71
C ILE A 339 -5.26 -22.03 -23.59
N HIS A 340 -4.12 -21.33 -23.64
CA HIS A 340 -2.80 -21.95 -23.42
C HIS A 340 -2.72 -22.67 -22.07
N ARG A 341 -3.22 -22.03 -21.00
CA ARG A 341 -3.26 -22.62 -19.65
C ARG A 341 -4.04 -23.94 -19.65
N ARG A 342 -5.24 -23.96 -20.25
CA ARG A 342 -6.08 -25.17 -20.36
C ARG A 342 -5.40 -26.26 -21.18
N MET A 343 -4.80 -25.93 -22.32
CA MET A 343 -4.09 -26.90 -23.19
C MET A 343 -2.91 -27.58 -22.48
N GLN A 344 -2.19 -26.84 -21.63
CA GLN A 344 -1.01 -27.34 -20.92
C GLN A 344 -1.31 -27.91 -19.52
N GLY A 345 -2.55 -27.82 -19.06
CA GLY A 345 -2.93 -28.25 -17.70
C GLY A 345 -2.32 -27.40 -16.59
N ASP A 346 -2.02 -26.13 -16.86
CA ASP A 346 -1.38 -25.22 -15.92
C ASP A 346 -2.36 -24.76 -14.82
N GLN A 347 -1.87 -24.64 -13.58
CA GLN A 347 -2.70 -24.16 -12.46
C GLN A 347 -2.86 -22.63 -12.44
N GLN A 348 -1.87 -21.91 -12.96
CA GLN A 348 -1.79 -20.44 -12.94
C GLN A 348 -1.86 -19.89 -14.36
N LEU A 349 -2.57 -18.76 -14.52
CA LEU A 349 -2.69 -18.07 -15.80
C LEU A 349 -1.34 -17.57 -16.35
N LEU A 350 -0.50 -16.95 -15.49
CA LEU A 350 0.82 -16.47 -15.88
C LEU A 350 1.89 -17.50 -15.49
N ARG A 351 2.21 -18.42 -16.42
CA ARG A 351 3.33 -19.36 -16.30
C ARG A 351 4.25 -19.26 -17.52
N LEU A 352 5.55 -19.06 -17.28
CA LEU A 352 6.58 -19.03 -18.34
C LEU A 352 7.36 -20.34 -18.36
N GLY A 353 7.48 -20.96 -19.54
CA GLY A 353 8.17 -22.24 -19.69
C GLY A 353 7.64 -23.34 -18.75
N GLN A 354 8.50 -24.30 -18.38
CA GLN A 354 8.14 -25.37 -17.42
C GLN A 354 8.47 -25.03 -15.95
N ARG A 355 9.17 -23.91 -15.69
CA ARG A 355 9.60 -23.51 -14.35
C ARG A 355 8.56 -22.59 -13.68
N ARG A 356 8.56 -22.52 -12.34
CA ARG A 356 7.77 -21.50 -11.61
C ARG A 356 8.29 -20.10 -11.99
N PHE A 357 7.41 -19.09 -11.97
CA PHE A 357 7.68 -17.67 -12.27
C PHE A 357 8.60 -16.98 -11.21
N VAL A 358 9.56 -17.69 -10.64
CA VAL A 358 10.54 -17.16 -9.69
C VAL A 358 11.68 -16.45 -10.44
N HIS A 359 11.90 -16.82 -11.70
CA HIS A 359 12.93 -16.26 -12.58
C HIS A 359 12.28 -15.82 -13.90
N PHE A 360 11.62 -14.65 -13.90
CA PHE A 360 11.34 -13.95 -15.15
C PHE A 360 12.69 -13.51 -15.73
N GLU A 361 13.25 -14.29 -16.66
CA GLU A 361 14.44 -13.90 -17.42
C GLU A 361 14.04 -12.77 -18.35
N LYS A 362 13.99 -11.58 -17.76
CA LYS A 362 13.55 -10.34 -18.37
C LYS A 362 14.23 -10.13 -19.72
N GLU A 363 15.52 -10.40 -19.79
CA GLU A 363 16.32 -10.26 -21.00
C GLU A 363 15.79 -11.12 -22.17
N THR A 364 15.39 -12.36 -21.90
CA THR A 364 14.95 -13.30 -22.94
C THR A 364 13.53 -12.98 -23.40
N TYR A 365 12.59 -12.84 -22.46
CA TYR A 365 11.17 -12.71 -22.79
C TYR A 365 10.79 -11.31 -23.30
N ILE A 366 11.36 -10.25 -22.72
CA ILE A 366 11.09 -8.87 -23.17
C ILE A 366 11.69 -8.62 -24.56
N ARG A 367 12.88 -9.14 -24.85
CA ARG A 367 13.48 -9.04 -26.19
C ARG A 367 12.64 -9.75 -27.25
N LEU A 368 12.11 -10.92 -26.93
CA LEU A 368 11.23 -11.67 -27.84
C LEU A 368 9.90 -10.94 -28.07
N PHE A 369 9.32 -10.36 -27.01
CA PHE A 369 8.05 -9.63 -27.13
C PHE A 369 8.20 -8.36 -27.97
N PHE A 370 9.31 -7.62 -27.82
CA PHE A 370 9.59 -6.38 -28.54
C PHE A 370 10.48 -6.57 -29.77
N ASP A 371 10.48 -7.75 -30.39
CA ASP A 371 11.32 -8.07 -31.56
C ASP A 371 11.13 -7.07 -32.73
N LYS A 372 9.89 -6.66 -32.97
CA LYS A 372 9.49 -5.65 -33.98
C LYS A 372 9.71 -4.21 -33.52
N ARG A 373 10.02 -3.97 -32.25
CA ARG A 373 10.26 -2.65 -31.64
C ARG A 373 11.46 -2.67 -30.69
N PRO A 374 12.70 -2.79 -31.22
CA PRO A 374 13.92 -2.86 -30.40
C PRO A 374 14.11 -1.65 -29.47
N ASP A 375 13.51 -0.50 -29.81
CA ASP A 375 13.50 0.72 -29.00
C ASP A 375 12.73 0.58 -27.68
N LEU A 376 11.87 -0.43 -27.54
CA LEU A 376 11.04 -0.70 -26.35
C LEU A 376 11.59 -1.85 -25.47
N VAL A 377 12.77 -2.39 -25.79
CA VAL A 377 13.39 -3.50 -25.04
C VAL A 377 13.83 -3.07 -23.63
N ASP A 378 13.94 -1.77 -23.37
CA ASP A 378 14.35 -1.21 -22.07
C ASP A 378 13.25 -1.30 -20.98
N PHE A 379 12.10 -1.89 -21.30
CA PHE A 379 10.94 -2.01 -20.41
C PHE A 379 11.31 -2.50 -19.01
N GLN A 380 10.98 -1.75 -17.96
CA GLN A 380 11.07 -2.12 -16.56
C GLN A 380 9.77 -1.85 -15.82
N SER A 381 9.26 -2.85 -15.10
CA SER A 381 8.03 -2.76 -14.30
C SER A 381 8.01 -1.58 -13.33
N ARG A 382 9.10 -1.37 -12.57
CA ARG A 382 9.16 -0.27 -11.58
C ARG A 382 9.15 1.11 -12.25
N LYS A 383 9.81 1.25 -13.40
CA LYS A 383 9.86 2.48 -14.21
C LYS A 383 8.51 2.77 -14.87
N MET A 384 7.81 1.72 -15.35
CA MET A 384 6.47 1.84 -15.93
C MET A 384 5.43 2.23 -14.88
N ASN A 385 5.36 1.55 -13.74
CA ASN A 385 4.45 1.92 -12.66
C ASN A 385 4.73 3.35 -12.16
N ARG A 386 6.01 3.72 -12.14
CA ARG A 386 6.53 5.10 -12.13
C ARG A 386 5.67 6.02 -12.99
N THR A 387 5.95 5.88 -14.27
CA THR A 387 5.43 6.68 -15.37
C THR A 387 3.89 6.78 -15.35
N LEU A 388 3.20 5.64 -15.22
CA LEU A 388 1.75 5.57 -15.22
C LEU A 388 1.13 6.40 -14.08
N LEU A 389 1.61 6.23 -12.84
CA LEU A 389 1.06 6.98 -11.70
C LEU A 389 1.34 8.47 -11.79
N THR A 390 2.51 8.83 -12.30
CA THR A 390 2.88 10.23 -12.50
C THR A 390 1.96 10.89 -13.54
N TYR A 391 1.74 10.27 -14.69
CA TYR A 391 0.84 10.83 -15.71
C TYR A 391 -0.63 10.78 -15.30
N PHE A 392 -1.06 9.72 -14.61
CA PHE A 392 -2.39 9.67 -14.01
C PHE A 392 -2.60 10.85 -13.04
N PHE A 393 -1.65 11.11 -12.15
CA PHE A 393 -1.71 12.25 -11.24
C PHE A 393 -1.85 13.59 -11.98
N TYR A 394 -1.01 13.85 -12.99
CA TYR A 394 -1.10 15.07 -13.80
C TYR A 394 -2.45 15.21 -14.50
N SER A 395 -2.97 14.13 -15.07
CA SER A 395 -4.27 14.14 -15.76
C SER A 395 -5.43 14.51 -14.83
N VAL A 396 -5.36 14.12 -13.55
CA VAL A 396 -6.38 14.48 -12.56
C VAL A 396 -6.22 15.92 -12.08
N VAL A 397 -4.98 16.39 -11.91
CA VAL A 397 -4.70 17.78 -11.49
C VAL A 397 -5.10 18.79 -12.57
N GLU A 398 -4.83 18.49 -13.85
CA GLU A 398 -5.17 19.34 -14.98
C GLU A 398 -6.66 19.27 -15.36
N GLY A 399 -7.37 18.23 -14.90
CA GLY A 399 -8.81 18.07 -15.07
C GLY A 399 -9.61 19.14 -14.32
N LYS A 400 -10.60 19.75 -15.00
CA LYS A 400 -11.54 20.69 -14.38
C LYS A 400 -12.38 19.96 -13.33
N GLY A 401 -12.00 20.04 -12.05
CA GLY A 401 -12.96 19.75 -10.98
C GLY A 401 -12.41 19.33 -9.62
N SER A 402 -11.23 18.72 -9.51
CA SER A 402 -10.80 18.18 -8.20
C SER A 402 -9.29 17.88 -8.14
N ALA A 403 -8.44 18.90 -8.25
CA ALA A 403 -7.00 18.72 -7.99
C ALA A 403 -6.73 18.17 -6.57
N ASP A 404 -7.64 18.41 -5.64
CA ASP A 404 -7.62 18.00 -4.23
C ASP A 404 -7.74 16.48 -4.01
N ILE A 405 -8.28 15.70 -4.96
CA ILE A 405 -8.42 14.24 -4.85
C ILE A 405 -7.35 13.46 -5.61
N ALA A 406 -6.50 14.12 -6.40
CA ALA A 406 -5.50 13.48 -7.27
C ALA A 406 -4.54 12.55 -6.51
N TYR A 407 -4.15 12.97 -5.30
CA TYR A 407 -3.30 12.17 -4.42
C TYR A 407 -4.00 10.88 -3.94
N GLU A 408 -5.25 11.01 -3.51
CA GLU A 408 -6.03 9.88 -3.01
C GLU A 408 -6.32 8.86 -4.13
N LEU A 409 -6.69 9.33 -5.32
CA LEU A 409 -6.91 8.47 -6.47
C LEU A 409 -5.64 7.71 -6.87
N SER A 410 -4.49 8.39 -6.86
CA SER A 410 -3.18 7.77 -7.15
C SER A 410 -2.79 6.74 -6.07
N GLN A 411 -3.10 7.02 -4.80
CA GLN A 411 -2.87 6.08 -3.69
C GLN A 411 -3.78 4.85 -3.78
N ARG A 412 -5.07 5.05 -4.12
CA ARG A 412 -6.06 3.99 -4.33
C ARG A 412 -5.68 3.11 -5.52
N MET A 413 -5.29 3.69 -6.67
CA MET A 413 -4.81 2.94 -7.84
C MET A 413 -3.65 2.01 -7.51
N ARG A 414 -2.80 2.37 -6.54
CA ARG A 414 -1.65 1.56 -6.12
C ARG A 414 -1.93 0.60 -4.95
N GLY A 415 -3.10 0.69 -4.31
CA GLY A 415 -3.43 -0.05 -3.10
C GLY A 415 -2.47 0.23 -1.94
N HIS A 416 -1.90 1.44 -1.87
CA HIS A 416 -0.98 1.84 -0.81
C HIS A 416 -1.74 2.36 0.41
N THR A 417 -1.40 1.87 1.61
CA THR A 417 -1.96 2.35 2.88
C THR A 417 -1.05 3.38 3.58
N ASP A 418 0.22 3.48 3.18
CA ASP A 418 1.23 4.33 3.83
C ASP A 418 1.52 5.65 3.09
N LYS A 419 1.53 6.74 3.85
CA LYS A 419 1.55 8.16 3.42
C LYS A 419 2.83 8.57 2.69
N ASN A 420 3.98 7.97 3.02
CA ASN A 420 5.26 8.45 2.50
C ASN A 420 5.60 7.91 1.11
N SER A 421 5.04 6.75 0.75
CA SER A 421 5.45 6.04 -0.45
C SER A 421 4.93 6.66 -1.75
N THR A 422 3.74 7.29 -1.74
CA THR A 422 3.13 7.96 -2.91
C THR A 422 3.73 9.36 -3.10
N ALA A 423 3.96 10.09 -2.01
CA ALA A 423 4.59 11.42 -2.01
C ALA A 423 5.97 11.43 -2.68
N THR A 424 6.80 10.38 -2.49
CA THR A 424 8.12 10.30 -3.12
C THR A 424 8.08 10.17 -4.64
N TYR A 425 6.96 9.74 -5.23
CA TYR A 425 6.82 9.66 -6.69
C TYR A 425 6.41 10.99 -7.31
N ILE A 426 5.64 11.79 -6.57
CA ILE A 426 5.16 13.11 -7.00
C ILE A 426 6.28 14.15 -6.89
N GLN A 427 7.12 14.07 -5.85
CA GLN A 427 8.27 14.96 -5.65
C GLN A 427 9.37 14.79 -6.72
N ALA A 428 9.56 13.57 -7.23
CA ALA A 428 10.75 13.22 -7.99
C ALA A 428 10.66 13.50 -9.51
N VAL A 429 9.69 14.29 -9.97
CA VAL A 429 9.48 14.61 -11.41
C VAL A 429 9.43 16.12 -11.68
N ASN A 430 9.74 16.95 -10.67
CA ASN A 430 9.69 18.40 -10.80
C ASN A 430 10.89 18.96 -11.57
N LYS A 431 10.66 19.57 -12.74
CA LYS A 431 11.62 20.49 -13.39
C LYS A 431 11.17 21.96 -13.36
N ASP A 432 9.88 22.26 -13.18
CA ASP A 432 9.33 23.62 -13.38
C ASP A 432 8.62 24.26 -12.17
N GLY A 433 8.73 23.69 -10.96
CA GLY A 433 8.34 24.33 -9.68
C GLY A 433 6.83 24.51 -9.40
N SER A 434 5.96 24.48 -10.41
CA SER A 434 4.50 24.66 -10.26
C SER A 434 3.81 23.53 -9.49
N ILE A 435 4.38 22.32 -9.50
CA ILE A 435 3.78 21.12 -8.91
C ILE A 435 4.24 20.92 -7.46
N GLU A 436 5.38 21.48 -7.05
CA GLU A 436 5.75 21.58 -5.63
C GLU A 436 4.69 22.37 -4.87
N ARG A 437 4.22 23.48 -5.46
CA ARG A 437 3.10 24.29 -4.97
C ARG A 437 1.82 23.46 -4.82
N VAL A 438 1.37 22.75 -5.86
CA VAL A 438 0.13 21.93 -5.78
C VAL A 438 0.28 20.74 -4.82
N SER A 439 1.42 20.06 -4.82
CA SER A 439 1.69 18.86 -4.01
C SER A 439 1.88 19.19 -2.52
N LEU A 440 2.54 20.31 -2.20
CA LEU A 440 2.66 20.83 -0.83
C LEU A 440 1.29 21.22 -0.29
N ASN A 441 0.48 21.93 -1.09
CA ASN A 441 -0.88 22.28 -0.73
C ASN A 441 -1.76 21.04 -0.49
N LEU A 442 -1.68 20.04 -1.36
CA LEU A 442 -2.35 18.74 -1.19
C LEU A 442 -1.92 18.01 0.09
N PHE A 443 -0.63 18.02 0.41
CA PHE A 443 -0.09 17.43 1.63
C PHE A 443 -0.59 18.15 2.88
N ASN A 444 -0.55 19.48 2.87
CA ASN A 444 -1.02 20.36 3.95
C ASN A 444 -2.52 20.18 4.22
N ARG A 445 -3.32 19.99 3.17
CA ARG A 445 -4.77 19.70 3.28
C ARG A 445 -5.08 18.37 4.00
N GLY A 446 -4.21 17.37 3.91
CA GLY A 446 -4.38 16.05 4.52
C GLY A 446 -5.45 15.17 3.84
N HIS A 447 -5.51 13.88 4.20
CA HIS A 447 -6.36 12.88 3.53
C HIS A 447 -7.86 13.20 3.45
N PHE A 448 -8.41 13.95 4.42
CA PHE A 448 -9.81 14.39 4.42
C PHE A 448 -9.97 15.85 3.99
N GLY A 449 -8.95 16.48 3.41
CA GLY A 449 -8.99 17.88 2.98
C GLY A 449 -10.12 18.18 2.00
N TRP A 450 -10.52 17.20 1.19
CA TRP A 450 -11.66 17.28 0.27
C TRP A 450 -12.99 17.55 1.02
N LEU A 451 -13.17 16.98 2.22
CA LEU A 451 -14.39 17.15 3.02
C LEU A 451 -14.56 18.61 3.45
N TYR A 452 -13.48 19.21 3.94
CA TYR A 452 -13.44 20.63 4.32
C TYR A 452 -13.55 21.54 3.08
N HIS A 453 -12.92 21.17 1.97
CA HIS A 453 -13.03 21.89 0.71
C HIS A 453 -14.50 21.97 0.24
N HIS A 454 -15.22 20.85 0.29
CA HIS A 454 -16.66 20.84 -0.05
C HIS A 454 -17.49 21.68 0.91
N LEU A 455 -17.24 21.62 2.22
CA LEU A 455 -17.95 22.47 3.19
C LEU A 455 -17.75 23.96 2.89
N ILE A 456 -16.51 24.38 2.62
CA ILE A 456 -16.18 25.76 2.26
C ILE A 456 -16.94 26.16 0.99
N ARG A 457 -16.93 25.32 -0.05
CA ARG A 457 -17.62 25.58 -1.31
C ARG A 457 -19.14 25.69 -1.14
N LEU A 458 -19.74 24.83 -0.31
CA LEU A 458 -21.17 24.88 0.03
C LEU A 458 -21.55 26.11 0.85
N SER A 459 -20.65 26.56 1.73
CA SER A 459 -20.86 27.75 2.57
C SER A 459 -20.70 29.06 1.79
N MET A 460 -19.98 29.03 0.66
CA MET A 460 -19.69 30.19 -0.19
C MET A 460 -20.02 29.90 -1.66
N PRO A 461 -21.29 29.63 -2.01
CA PRO A 461 -21.68 29.19 -3.35
C PRO A 461 -21.42 30.23 -4.45
N ASN A 462 -21.27 31.51 -4.09
CA ASN A 462 -21.03 32.63 -5.00
C ASN A 462 -19.62 33.23 -4.88
N ALA A 463 -18.71 32.62 -4.10
CA ALA A 463 -17.34 33.13 -4.00
C ALA A 463 -16.54 32.84 -5.28
N PRO A 464 -15.64 33.75 -5.70
CA PRO A 464 -14.70 33.47 -6.77
C PRO A 464 -13.89 32.22 -6.43
N GLN A 465 -13.51 31.46 -7.46
CA GLN A 465 -12.73 30.24 -7.31
C GLN A 465 -11.43 30.57 -6.59
N LEU A 466 -11.32 30.12 -5.33
CA LEU A 466 -10.17 30.43 -4.48
C LEU A 466 -8.90 29.84 -5.09
N GLU A 467 -7.81 30.61 -5.06
CA GLU A 467 -6.47 30.10 -5.37
C GLU A 467 -6.12 28.92 -4.43
N VAL A 468 -5.27 28.02 -4.92
CA VAL A 468 -4.95 26.74 -4.25
C VAL A 468 -4.45 26.97 -2.82
N GLU A 469 -3.64 27.99 -2.57
CA GLU A 469 -3.06 28.35 -1.27
C GLU A 469 -4.11 28.86 -0.29
N GLN A 470 -5.01 29.73 -0.77
CA GLN A 470 -6.07 30.30 0.06
C GLN A 470 -7.04 29.21 0.50
N SER A 471 -7.37 28.29 -0.41
CA SER A 471 -8.19 27.13 -0.08
C SER A 471 -7.48 26.19 0.91
N THR A 472 -6.18 25.95 0.75
CA THR A 472 -5.40 25.14 1.70
C THR A 472 -5.38 25.77 3.10
N ALA A 473 -5.11 27.07 3.22
CA ALA A 473 -5.05 27.76 4.50
C ALA A 473 -6.40 27.71 5.25
N LEU A 474 -7.50 27.88 4.52
CA LEU A 474 -8.84 27.73 5.08
C LEU A 474 -9.09 26.29 5.56
N ILE A 475 -8.75 25.29 4.74
CA ILE A 475 -8.88 23.87 5.12
C ILE A 475 -8.06 23.56 6.38
N GLU A 476 -6.83 24.06 6.48
CA GLU A 476 -5.99 23.89 7.66
C GLU A 476 -6.58 24.57 8.91
N GLN A 477 -7.21 25.73 8.77
CA GLN A 477 -7.89 26.39 9.86
C GLN A 477 -9.11 25.58 10.34
N PHE A 478 -9.99 25.16 9.43
CA PHE A 478 -11.14 24.34 9.79
C PHE A 478 -10.74 23.00 10.42
N ARG A 479 -9.63 22.40 9.99
CA ARG A 479 -9.09 21.16 10.59
C ARG A 479 -8.63 21.32 12.04
N LYS A 480 -8.25 22.52 12.47
CA LYS A 480 -7.90 22.78 13.88
C LYS A 480 -9.13 22.85 14.77
N GLU A 481 -10.28 23.22 14.20
CA GLU A 481 -11.51 23.48 14.95
C GLU A 481 -12.51 22.32 14.88
N LEU A 482 -12.51 21.55 13.78
CA LEU A 482 -13.47 20.47 13.52
C LEU A 482 -12.75 19.22 13.04
N SER A 483 -13.00 18.09 13.68
CA SER A 483 -12.57 16.77 13.20
C SER A 483 -13.43 16.29 12.02
N PRO A 484 -12.91 15.37 11.17
CA PRO A 484 -13.69 14.79 10.06
C PRO A 484 -15.00 14.14 10.53
N TYR A 485 -14.98 13.49 11.69
CA TYR A 485 -16.16 12.85 12.29
C TYR A 485 -17.22 13.87 12.72
N GLN A 486 -16.81 14.98 13.37
CA GLN A 486 -17.74 16.06 13.73
C GLN A 486 -18.38 16.69 12.49
N LEU A 487 -17.62 16.84 11.41
CA LEU A 487 -18.11 17.37 10.15
C LEU A 487 -19.11 16.41 9.47
N GLU A 488 -18.83 15.11 9.52
CA GLU A 488 -19.76 14.06 9.05
C GLU A 488 -21.04 14.01 9.90
N GLN A 489 -20.95 14.13 11.22
CA GLN A 489 -22.11 14.23 12.11
C GLN A 489 -22.98 15.45 11.80
N LEU A 490 -22.36 16.61 11.49
CA LEU A 490 -23.07 17.80 11.04
C LEU A 490 -23.79 17.54 9.72
N GLY A 491 -23.12 16.90 8.75
CA GLY A 491 -23.74 16.46 7.51
C GLY A 491 -24.94 15.54 7.74
N GLN A 492 -24.80 14.55 8.62
CA GLN A 492 -25.88 13.62 8.96
C GLN A 492 -27.06 14.33 9.64
N PHE A 493 -26.81 15.33 10.49
CA PHE A 493 -27.86 16.16 11.09
C PHE A 493 -28.63 16.92 10.01
N LEU A 494 -27.95 17.57 9.07
CA LEU A 494 -28.58 18.33 7.99
C LEU A 494 -29.42 17.44 7.07
N VAL A 495 -28.91 16.24 6.72
CA VAL A 495 -29.64 15.25 5.92
C VAL A 495 -30.92 14.80 6.62
N ARG A 496 -30.86 14.50 7.94
CA ARG A 496 -32.06 14.12 8.70
C ARG A 496 -33.10 15.24 8.75
N GLN A 497 -32.68 16.49 8.90
CA GLN A 497 -33.60 17.64 8.86
C GLN A 497 -34.26 17.78 7.48
N GLN A 498 -33.51 17.57 6.40
CA GLN A 498 -34.07 17.60 5.04
C GLN A 498 -35.07 16.46 4.79
N GLN A 499 -34.77 15.25 5.27
CA GLN A 499 -35.66 14.09 5.17
C GLN A 499 -36.98 14.29 5.91
N SER A 500 -36.94 14.87 7.11
CA SER A 500 -38.15 15.24 7.86
C SER A 500 -39.03 16.24 7.06
N LYS A 501 -38.43 17.32 6.54
CA LYS A 501 -39.15 18.30 5.71
C LYS A 501 -39.74 17.68 4.44
N HIS A 502 -39.00 16.75 3.81
CA HIS A 502 -39.47 16.02 2.62
C HIS A 502 -40.66 15.10 2.94
N SER A 503 -40.63 14.41 4.09
CA SER A 503 -41.75 13.58 4.56
C SER A 503 -43.02 14.42 4.74
N LEU A 504 -42.90 15.62 5.31
CA LEU A 504 -44.03 16.53 5.48
C LEU A 504 -44.56 17.03 4.13
N ALA A 505 -43.68 17.39 3.19
CA ALA A 505 -44.07 17.83 1.85
C ALA A 505 -44.84 16.72 1.09
N LEU A 506 -44.41 15.46 1.20
CA LEU A 506 -45.11 14.31 0.63
C LEU A 506 -46.49 14.09 1.26
N GLN A 507 -46.61 14.26 2.58
CA GLN A 507 -47.90 14.16 3.26
C GLN A 507 -48.87 15.22 2.76
N LEU A 508 -48.41 16.45 2.56
CA LEU A 508 -49.23 17.54 2.04
C LEU A 508 -49.58 17.36 0.56
N SER A 509 -48.68 16.78 -0.26
CA SER A 509 -48.96 16.52 -1.68
C SER A 509 -50.00 15.43 -1.93
N ASN A 510 -50.21 14.56 -0.93
CA ASN A 510 -51.20 13.49 -1.00
C ASN A 510 -52.62 13.96 -0.62
N LEU A 511 -52.78 15.20 -0.14
CA LEU A 511 -54.08 15.79 0.14
C LEU A 511 -54.69 16.34 -1.15
N THR A 512 -56.01 16.19 -1.30
CA THR A 512 -56.74 16.86 -2.37
C THR A 512 -56.80 18.37 -2.14
N GLU A 513 -57.05 19.14 -3.21
CA GLU A 513 -57.13 20.61 -3.13
C GLU A 513 -58.17 21.09 -2.10
N THR A 514 -59.33 20.41 -2.01
CA THR A 514 -60.39 20.72 -1.06
C THR A 514 -59.99 20.43 0.39
N GLU A 515 -59.28 19.34 0.63
CA GLU A 515 -58.75 18.98 1.96
C GLU A 515 -57.66 19.94 2.41
N LEU A 516 -56.76 20.32 1.51
CA LEU A 516 -55.71 21.30 1.77
C LEU A 516 -56.29 22.68 2.10
N MET A 517 -57.27 23.16 1.32
CA MET A 517 -57.96 24.42 1.59
C MET A 517 -58.70 24.40 2.93
N THR A 518 -59.32 23.27 3.29
CA THR A 518 -59.96 23.10 4.59
C THR A 518 -58.94 23.15 5.73
N LEU A 519 -57.81 22.47 5.58
CA LEU A 519 -56.72 22.48 6.55
C LEU A 519 -56.15 23.90 6.74
N LEU A 520 -55.88 24.61 5.64
CA LEU A 520 -55.40 26.00 5.69
C LEU A 520 -56.41 26.91 6.39
N HIS A 521 -57.71 26.82 6.08
CA HIS A 521 -58.73 27.60 6.78
C HIS A 521 -58.78 27.34 8.28
N LYS A 522 -58.67 26.08 8.71
CA LYS A 522 -58.61 25.71 10.14
C LYS A 522 -57.36 26.29 10.82
N ILE A 523 -56.22 26.25 10.13
CA ILE A 523 -54.96 26.86 10.61
C ILE A 523 -55.14 28.39 10.72
N TYR A 524 -55.68 29.07 9.72
CA TYR A 524 -55.88 30.52 9.80
C TYR A 524 -56.85 30.92 10.92
N LYS A 525 -57.91 30.15 11.15
CA LYS A 525 -58.87 30.36 12.23
C LYS A 525 -58.34 30.00 13.62
N GLY A 526 -57.20 29.31 13.71
CA GLY A 526 -56.63 28.88 14.99
C GLY A 526 -57.28 27.63 15.59
N GLU A 527 -58.01 26.86 14.78
CA GLU A 527 -58.78 25.67 15.19
C GLU A 527 -57.91 24.39 15.26
N MET A 528 -56.59 24.53 15.13
CA MET A 528 -55.61 23.44 15.15
C MET A 528 -54.59 23.62 16.28
N PRO A 529 -55.01 23.62 17.56
CA PRO A 529 -54.12 23.94 18.68
C PRO A 529 -53.03 22.89 18.88
N ALA A 530 -51.80 23.36 19.14
CA ALA A 530 -50.72 22.52 19.66
C ALA A 530 -50.70 22.56 21.20
N LYS A 531 -49.85 21.73 21.83
CA LYS A 531 -49.64 21.73 23.29
C LYS A 531 -48.94 22.98 23.81
N LEU A 532 -48.31 23.76 22.93
CA LEU A 532 -47.61 24.99 23.25
C LEU A 532 -48.40 26.21 22.76
N GLN A 533 -48.42 27.27 23.56
CA GLN A 533 -49.01 28.55 23.16
C GLN A 533 -48.31 29.12 21.92
N HIS A 534 -49.09 29.80 21.07
CA HIS A 534 -48.63 30.39 19.81
C HIS A 534 -48.11 29.37 18.78
N VAL A 535 -48.51 28.10 18.88
CA VAL A 535 -48.19 27.04 17.91
C VAL A 535 -49.46 26.35 17.46
N GLN A 536 -49.55 26.04 16.17
CA GLN A 536 -50.60 25.18 15.62
C GLN A 536 -50.03 23.83 15.20
N CYS A 537 -50.88 22.80 15.13
CA CYS A 537 -50.45 21.43 14.84
C CYS A 537 -51.10 20.91 13.57
N LEU A 538 -50.29 20.42 12.63
CA LEU A 538 -50.78 19.88 11.35
C LEU A 538 -51.64 18.62 11.51
N THR A 539 -51.45 17.84 12.58
CA THR A 539 -52.13 16.55 12.77
C THR A 539 -53.21 16.58 13.86
N PHE A 540 -53.63 17.77 14.33
CA PHE A 540 -54.69 17.88 15.33
C PHE A 540 -56.00 17.25 14.80
N PRO A 541 -56.73 16.44 15.59
CA PRO A 541 -56.56 16.14 17.02
C PRO A 541 -55.63 14.95 17.34
N SER A 542 -55.20 14.18 16.34
CA SER A 542 -54.41 12.96 16.53
C SER A 542 -52.91 13.25 16.62
N CYS A 543 -52.43 13.51 17.83
CA CYS A 543 -51.02 13.79 18.10
C CYS A 543 -50.14 12.54 17.94
N THR A 544 -49.10 12.63 17.10
CA THR A 544 -48.08 11.57 16.91
C THR A 544 -47.17 11.38 18.13
N SER A 545 -47.15 12.33 19.07
CA SER A 545 -46.31 12.29 20.27
C SER A 545 -47.10 12.73 21.52
N PRO A 546 -48.04 11.88 22.01
CA PRO A 546 -48.94 12.23 23.11
C PRO A 546 -48.22 12.44 24.44
N THR A 547 -47.04 11.83 24.63
CA THR A 547 -46.22 11.95 25.86
C THR A 547 -45.30 13.17 25.87
N ALA A 548 -45.12 13.87 24.75
CA ALA A 548 -44.25 15.05 24.70
C ALA A 548 -44.85 16.24 25.47
N THR A 549 -44.02 16.92 26.27
CA THR A 549 -44.41 18.07 27.10
C THR A 549 -44.39 19.40 26.35
N THR A 550 -43.67 19.48 25.23
CA THR A 550 -43.58 20.67 24.38
C THR A 550 -43.65 20.30 22.90
N CYS A 551 -44.20 21.18 22.08
CA CYS A 551 -44.25 21.04 20.62
C CYS A 551 -43.09 21.75 19.90
N LEU A 552 -42.15 22.38 20.62
CA LEU A 552 -41.02 23.11 20.02
C LEU A 552 -40.13 22.24 19.11
N HIS A 553 -40.05 20.94 19.39
CA HIS A 553 -39.21 19.99 18.67
C HIS A 553 -40.01 19.10 17.69
N CYS A 554 -41.30 19.40 17.49
CA CYS A 554 -42.20 18.58 16.70
C CYS A 554 -42.21 19.01 15.23
N GLU A 555 -42.11 18.05 14.32
CA GLU A 555 -42.10 18.28 12.87
C GLU A 555 -43.46 18.80 12.35
N ASN A 556 -44.54 18.50 13.06
CA ASN A 556 -45.90 18.93 12.74
C ASN A 556 -46.27 20.30 13.33
N ALA A 557 -45.32 20.99 13.97
CA ALA A 557 -45.54 22.28 14.59
C ALA A 557 -45.50 23.42 13.56
N ILE A 558 -46.53 24.26 13.56
CA ILE A 558 -46.61 25.49 12.79
C ILE A 558 -46.41 26.67 13.74
N PRO A 559 -45.21 27.26 13.80
CA PRO A 559 -44.91 28.36 14.72
C PRO A 559 -45.61 29.65 14.29
N LYS A 560 -46.19 30.38 15.26
CA LYS A 560 -46.53 31.82 15.10
C LYS A 560 -45.39 32.67 15.67
N ILE A 561 -45.34 33.95 15.31
CA ILE A 561 -44.21 34.84 15.65
C ILE A 561 -43.88 34.89 17.15
N TYR A 562 -44.89 34.91 18.03
CA TYR A 562 -44.70 34.98 19.48
C TYR A 562 -44.09 33.71 20.11
N ILE A 563 -43.89 32.64 19.34
CA ILE A 563 -43.13 31.47 19.78
C ILE A 563 -41.67 31.84 20.12
N LEU A 564 -41.14 32.95 19.58
CA LEU A 564 -39.79 33.43 19.87
C LEU A 564 -39.55 33.64 21.37
N ILE A 565 -40.59 33.98 22.14
CA ILE A 565 -40.54 34.05 23.60
C ILE A 565 -40.29 32.66 24.20
N SER A 566 -40.98 31.63 23.72
CA SER A 566 -40.77 30.25 24.18
C SER A 566 -39.41 29.70 23.74
N ILE A 567 -38.96 30.07 22.54
CA ILE A 567 -37.62 29.73 22.03
C ILE A 567 -36.53 30.31 22.94
N HIS A 568 -36.66 31.57 23.37
CA HIS A 568 -35.69 32.20 24.28
C HIS A 568 -35.52 31.39 25.59
N HIS A 569 -36.63 31.08 26.26
CA HIS A 569 -36.62 30.31 27.49
C HIS A 569 -36.04 28.89 27.28
N GLU A 570 -36.37 28.26 26.15
CA GLU A 570 -35.89 26.94 25.82
C GLU A 570 -34.38 26.91 25.55
N LEU A 571 -33.85 27.92 24.83
CA LEU A 571 -32.42 28.08 24.61
C LEU A 571 -31.67 28.21 25.93
N ASP A 572 -32.14 29.07 26.83
CA ASP A 572 -31.53 29.25 28.14
C ASP A 572 -31.57 27.96 28.98
N ARG A 573 -32.71 27.26 28.99
CA ARG A 573 -32.85 25.98 29.69
C ARG A 573 -31.88 24.92 29.14
N LEU A 574 -31.79 24.79 27.80
CA LEU A 574 -30.91 23.82 27.14
C LEU A 574 -29.44 24.13 27.39
N ILE A 575 -29.03 25.39 27.33
CA ILE A 575 -27.65 25.82 27.61
C ILE A 575 -27.27 25.49 29.05
N VAL A 576 -28.14 25.82 30.02
CA VAL A 576 -27.92 25.50 31.44
C VAL A 576 -27.87 23.98 31.66
N SER A 577 -28.75 23.22 31.01
CA SER A 577 -28.76 21.76 31.10
C SER A 577 -27.49 21.14 30.55
N ILE A 578 -27.04 21.54 29.36
CA ILE A 578 -25.80 21.06 28.72
C ILE A 578 -24.59 21.35 29.60
N LYS A 579 -24.54 22.56 30.19
CA LYS A 579 -23.45 22.99 31.07
C LYS A 579 -23.38 22.19 32.37
N ASN A 580 -24.53 21.90 32.98
CA ASN A 580 -24.59 21.40 34.37
C ASN A 580 -24.90 19.90 34.48
N THR A 581 -25.34 19.25 33.41
CA THR A 581 -25.72 17.83 33.47
C THR A 581 -24.50 16.92 33.65
N LYS A 582 -24.62 15.97 34.58
CA LYS A 582 -23.64 14.90 34.82
C LYS A 582 -23.84 13.68 33.91
N TYR A 583 -24.97 13.61 33.19
CA TYR A 583 -25.35 12.45 32.40
C TYR A 583 -25.07 12.67 30.91
N PRO A 584 -24.19 11.88 30.27
CA PRO A 584 -23.85 12.03 28.85
C PRO A 584 -25.05 11.91 27.91
N ALA A 585 -25.98 10.97 28.19
CA ALA A 585 -27.19 10.79 27.37
C ALA A 585 -28.10 12.03 27.37
N VAL A 586 -28.20 12.72 28.50
CA VAL A 586 -28.96 13.98 28.61
C VAL A 586 -28.27 15.08 27.80
N ARG A 587 -26.93 15.15 27.85
CA ARG A 587 -26.15 16.11 27.06
C ARG A 587 -26.33 15.90 25.56
N VAL A 588 -26.30 14.66 25.08
CA VAL A 588 -26.52 14.34 23.65
C VAL A 588 -27.93 14.71 23.21
N ARG A 589 -28.95 14.37 24.00
CA ARG A 589 -30.35 14.72 23.74
C ARG A 589 -30.52 16.24 23.67
N ASP A 590 -30.02 16.97 24.66
CA ASP A 590 -30.22 18.42 24.75
C ASP A 590 -29.40 19.16 23.69
N ARG A 591 -28.24 18.64 23.27
CA ARG A 591 -27.51 19.11 22.08
C ARG A 591 -28.34 18.99 20.82
N LYS A 592 -29.02 17.86 20.61
CA LYS A 592 -29.92 17.67 19.46
C LYS A 592 -31.05 18.72 19.46
N PHE A 593 -31.69 18.92 20.61
CA PHE A 593 -32.76 19.92 20.75
C PHE A 593 -32.25 21.34 20.54
N LEU A 594 -31.07 21.67 21.07
CA LEU A 594 -30.44 22.98 20.88
C LEU A 594 -30.27 23.31 19.39
N PHE A 595 -29.72 22.38 18.60
CA PHE A 595 -29.54 22.60 17.16
C PHE A 595 -30.87 22.76 16.40
N GLN A 596 -31.93 22.06 16.80
CA GLN A 596 -33.26 22.24 16.19
C GLN A 596 -33.85 23.62 16.49
N ILE A 597 -33.68 24.11 17.72
CA ILE A 597 -34.16 25.44 18.11
C ILE A 597 -33.34 26.55 17.42
N LEU A 598 -32.03 26.36 17.26
CA LEU A 598 -31.17 27.29 16.51
C LEU A 598 -31.55 27.34 15.02
N ASP A 599 -31.94 26.22 14.41
CA ASP A 599 -32.45 26.20 13.02
C ASP A 599 -33.75 27.00 12.90
N LEU A 600 -34.70 26.83 13.84
CA LEU A 600 -35.93 27.63 13.89
C LEU A 600 -35.64 29.13 14.08
N LEU A 601 -34.68 29.48 14.93
CA LEU A 601 -34.23 30.86 15.12
C LEU A 601 -33.62 31.44 13.83
N SER A 602 -32.80 30.65 13.12
CA SER A 602 -32.22 31.04 11.83
C SER A 602 -33.30 31.31 10.78
N GLN A 603 -34.31 30.44 10.69
CA GLN A 603 -35.46 30.64 9.79
C GLN A 603 -36.22 31.94 10.13
N ALA A 604 -36.44 32.23 11.42
CA ALA A 604 -37.06 33.48 11.84
C ALA A 604 -36.22 34.71 11.47
N ILE A 605 -34.89 34.65 11.62
CA ILE A 605 -33.98 35.73 11.21
C ILE A 605 -34.03 35.96 9.70
N GLN A 606 -34.07 34.87 8.91
CA GLN A 606 -34.18 34.95 7.45
C GLN A 606 -35.50 35.58 7.01
N GLN A 607 -36.61 35.24 7.67
CA GLN A 607 -37.95 35.70 7.29
C GLN A 607 -38.26 37.12 7.78
N PHE A 608 -37.90 37.46 9.03
CA PHE A 608 -38.32 38.70 9.68
C PHE A 608 -37.20 39.71 9.87
N GLY A 609 -35.95 39.32 9.59
CA GLY A 609 -34.77 40.16 9.76
C GLY A 609 -34.19 40.11 11.18
N LYS A 610 -32.86 40.27 11.26
CA LYS A 610 -32.09 40.16 12.51
C LYS A 610 -32.53 41.20 13.57
N THR A 611 -32.74 42.44 13.16
CA THR A 611 -33.12 43.55 14.06
C THR A 611 -34.49 43.31 14.71
N TYR A 612 -35.44 42.74 13.97
CA TYR A 612 -36.76 42.40 14.51
C TYR A 612 -36.68 41.25 15.52
N VAL A 613 -35.96 40.17 15.20
CA VAL A 613 -35.78 39.03 16.11
C VAL A 613 -35.06 39.44 17.40
N GLN A 614 -34.14 40.40 17.33
CA GLN A 614 -33.44 40.94 18.51
C GLN A 614 -34.37 41.60 19.54
N THR A 615 -35.59 42.00 19.15
CA THR A 615 -36.59 42.52 20.11
C THR A 615 -37.15 41.43 21.04
N PHE A 616 -37.03 40.16 20.65
CA PHE A 616 -37.47 39.01 21.44
C PHE A 616 -36.31 38.26 22.12
N ILE A 617 -35.14 38.22 21.47
CA ILE A 617 -33.99 37.43 21.93
C ILE A 617 -32.72 38.26 21.79
N ASP A 618 -31.99 38.49 22.89
CA ASP A 618 -30.67 39.11 22.84
C ASP A 618 -29.65 38.16 22.20
N LEU A 619 -29.46 38.33 20.88
CA LEU A 619 -28.56 37.50 20.08
C LEU A 619 -27.08 37.66 20.46
N ASN A 620 -26.68 38.79 21.06
CA ASN A 620 -25.29 38.99 21.48
C ASN A 620 -25.01 38.20 22.76
N ASN A 621 -25.91 38.30 23.75
CA ASN A 621 -25.83 37.50 24.97
C ASN A 621 -25.93 35.99 24.66
N LEU A 622 -26.83 35.59 23.76
CA LEU A 622 -26.92 34.20 23.30
C LEU A 622 -25.59 33.71 22.71
N LYS A 623 -24.92 34.53 21.89
CA LYS A 623 -23.61 34.19 21.31
C LYS A 623 -22.55 33.95 22.39
N GLU A 624 -22.49 34.80 23.41
CA GLU A 624 -21.56 34.62 24.54
C GLU A 624 -21.85 33.34 25.32
N LYS A 625 -23.13 33.07 25.61
CA LYS A 625 -23.56 31.81 26.25
C LYS A 625 -23.20 30.58 25.41
N MET A 626 -23.26 30.67 24.08
CA MET A 626 -22.88 29.58 23.18
C MET A 626 -21.38 29.30 23.18
N ILE A 627 -20.55 30.35 23.18
CA ILE A 627 -19.09 30.20 23.31
C ILE A 627 -18.74 29.51 24.63
N ALA A 628 -19.43 29.86 25.72
CA ALA A 628 -19.18 29.28 27.04
C ALA A 628 -19.44 27.76 27.14
N ILE A 629 -20.23 27.18 26.22
CA ILE A 629 -20.50 25.75 26.17
C ILE A 629 -19.91 25.06 24.93
N GLN A 630 -19.08 25.75 24.14
CA GLN A 630 -18.54 25.26 22.86
C GLN A 630 -17.81 23.92 23.01
N ASN A 631 -16.98 23.77 24.06
CA ASN A 631 -16.25 22.52 24.32
C ASN A 631 -17.19 21.37 24.66
N LEU A 632 -18.29 21.63 25.38
CA LEU A 632 -19.28 20.63 25.78
C LEU A 632 -20.24 20.23 24.64
N ILE A 633 -20.40 21.12 23.66
CA ILE A 633 -21.09 20.80 22.39
C ILE A 633 -20.19 19.91 21.51
N SER A 634 -18.88 20.14 21.55
CA SER A 634 -17.85 19.48 20.74
C SER A 634 -17.34 18.17 21.33
N GLU A 635 -17.56 17.92 22.63
CA GLU A 635 -17.17 16.70 23.34
C GLU A 635 -17.84 15.43 22.77
N GLU A 636 -17.02 14.40 22.63
CA GLU A 636 -17.35 13.09 22.05
C GLU A 636 -18.31 12.28 22.95
N VAL A 637 -19.24 11.58 22.29
CA VAL A 637 -19.66 10.23 22.65
C VAL A 637 -19.50 9.36 21.42
#